data_AF-A0A412ZAX1-F1
#
_entry.id   AF-A0A412ZAX1-F1
#
_cell.length_a   1.000
_cell.length_b   1.000
_cell.length_c   1.000
_cell.angle_alpha   90.00
_cell.angle_beta   90.00
_cell.angle_gamma   90.00
#
_symmetry.space_group_name_H-M   'P 1'
#
loop_
_entity.id
_entity.type
_entity.pdbx_description
1 polymer ?
#
loop_
_entity_poly.entity_id
_entity_poly.type
_entity_poly.pdbx_seq_one_letter_code
_entity_poly.pdbx_strand_id
1 'polypeptide(L)'
;MLKTIVKKGSYHDSVVLMLLTNQISSIEGVKKVSIMMATPANKDIYRQSGLSTSELEEASANDMVVVADVDDDGLLDVIMEEVEAFFKKQSTSESDKKGAEAVRSWDKALGKLADANLAVISIPGAYAALEADRALDEGMNVFMFSDNVTLEDEIKLKKKAHEKGLAVMGPDCGTGIIQGVPIAFTNHVAPGPIGIIGASGTGIQELTTIIDRLGEGVKNAIGTGGRDLSTEVGGITMMDMIEAMEKDDTVKVLIIISKPPAKAVRDRISDRLSNFKKPVVTLFLGEKPEYHEENFYHAYTLDEAARLAVGLVRGQDIAEGSVEVDSSSFFAAEEKKTIKAYYSGGTLAGEAAMLIKDALNLKVPPQKAEGFMLKTDGHIVVDLGDDVYTQGKPHPMIDPAKRIECMQEAIDDGSTGVILLDIMLGYGSHEDMAGALLPAIIRLRDKAREEGRKLFFVATVCGTRRDFQGYDKAVETLKEAGVIVCENNKLAVHTAIRAIGLDFEEPVKEIRPKTTARIQKTEASEKLLELLSQKPRVINVGLKSFAEVIEAFGCDVVQYDWAPPAGGNVELIKVLNFLRSCREMDIDEANRSVIAKVVASQPVIRDVVPAKSVIKELNEGKVILHAGPPIRFENMPDPVQGSCVGAALFEGWAATEEEARKILASGEVTFIPCHHVKAVGPMGGITSANMPVFVVENQTDGNEAYCTMNEGIGKVLRFGAYSKEVVDRLLWMKDVLGPTLGRAIRSIGGLNVNPLVAKAIAMGDEFHQRNIAASLAFLKEVSPVITKMDMDEKDRYDVIKFLADTDQFFLNIMMATGKAVMDAARQVTDGTIVTAMCRNGVEFGIRISGMGDEWFTAPVNTPQGLYFTGYDGEDACPDMGDSAITETFGVGGMAMIAAPAVTRFVGAGGYEDALRTSTEMTEITIDRNPNFIIPNWNFQGTCLGIDARLVVEKGITPVINTGIAHKVAGYGQIGAGTVHPPIACFEKAIAAYAKKLGFSLD
;
A
#
# COMPACT_ATOMS: atom_id res chain seq x y z
N MET A 1 27.27 16.38 5.17
CA MET A 1 26.26 17.14 4.39
C MET A 1 25.05 16.25 4.23
N LEU A 2 23.84 16.79 4.44
CA LEU A 2 22.62 16.02 4.25
C LEU A 2 22.33 15.84 2.76
N LYS A 3 22.03 14.61 2.37
CA LYS A 3 21.65 14.24 1.01
C LYS A 3 20.42 13.35 1.07
N THR A 4 19.47 13.60 0.16
CA THR A 4 18.20 12.87 0.10
C THR A 4 18.00 12.27 -1.28
N ILE A 5 17.57 11.02 -1.30
CA ILE A 5 17.22 10.30 -2.52
C ILE A 5 15.83 9.71 -2.30
N VAL A 6 14.91 10.02 -3.21
CA VAL A 6 13.53 9.53 -3.17
C VAL A 6 13.32 8.53 -4.31
N LYS A 7 13.06 7.27 -3.98
CA LYS A 7 12.65 6.24 -4.93
C LYS A 7 11.12 6.19 -4.93
N LYS A 8 10.52 6.91 -5.89
CA LYS A 8 9.06 7.06 -5.98
C LYS A 8 8.35 5.74 -6.26
N GLY A 9 7.24 5.47 -5.56
CA GLY A 9 6.43 4.26 -5.72
C GLY A 9 7.14 2.96 -5.34
N SER A 10 8.27 3.05 -4.62
CA SER A 10 9.08 1.92 -4.20
C SER A 10 8.71 1.53 -2.77
N TYR A 11 7.55 0.91 -2.59
CA TYR A 11 7.13 0.45 -1.26
C TYR A 11 7.93 -0.78 -0.83
N HIS A 12 8.61 -0.68 0.29
CA HIS A 12 9.41 -1.76 0.87
C HIS A 12 9.08 -1.97 2.35
N ASP A 13 9.31 -3.20 2.77
CA ASP A 13 9.21 -3.65 4.16
C ASP A 13 10.09 -2.80 5.09
N SER A 14 9.50 -2.29 6.17
CA SER A 14 10.22 -1.42 7.12
C SER A 14 11.37 -2.12 7.83
N VAL A 15 11.24 -3.41 8.17
CA VAL A 15 12.33 -4.20 8.75
C VAL A 15 13.47 -4.35 7.75
N VAL A 16 13.15 -4.62 6.48
CA VAL A 16 14.13 -4.70 5.39
C VAL A 16 14.88 -3.37 5.23
N LEU A 17 14.16 -2.24 5.24
CA LEU A 17 14.78 -0.91 5.15
C LEU A 17 15.63 -0.54 6.38
N MET A 18 15.24 -1.01 7.56
CA MET A 18 16.02 -0.78 8.79
C MET A 18 17.29 -1.64 8.84
N LEU A 19 17.24 -2.90 8.39
CA LEU A 19 18.43 -3.74 8.21
C LEU A 19 19.38 -3.11 7.18
N LEU A 20 18.84 -2.62 6.07
CA LEU A 20 19.59 -1.88 5.08
C LEU A 20 20.20 -0.60 5.67
N THR A 21 19.44 0.15 6.48
CA THR A 21 19.97 1.31 7.21
C THR A 21 21.19 0.94 8.06
N ASN A 22 21.12 -0.17 8.81
CA ASN A 22 22.25 -0.63 9.63
C ASN A 22 23.45 -1.02 8.76
N GLN A 23 23.24 -1.74 7.66
CA GLN A 23 24.31 -2.07 6.72
C GLN A 23 24.99 -0.82 6.14
N ILE A 24 24.21 0.15 5.68
CA ILE A 24 24.73 1.41 5.12
C ILE A 24 25.41 2.26 6.21
N SER A 25 24.94 2.21 7.45
CA SER A 25 25.55 2.95 8.56
C SER A 25 26.97 2.49 8.91
N SER A 26 27.37 1.30 8.45
CA SER A 26 28.71 0.76 8.64
C SER A 26 29.74 1.22 7.60
N ILE A 27 29.31 1.97 6.56
CA ILE A 27 30.20 2.49 5.52
C ILE A 27 31.05 3.65 6.07
N GLU A 28 32.37 3.59 5.86
CA GLU A 28 33.29 4.65 6.27
C GLU A 28 32.96 5.98 5.56
N GLY A 29 32.83 7.07 6.32
CA GLY A 29 32.42 8.40 5.80
C GLY A 29 30.91 8.69 5.88
N VAL A 30 30.09 7.72 6.28
CA VAL A 30 28.67 7.94 6.64
C VAL A 30 28.57 8.29 8.13
N LYS A 31 28.18 9.53 8.45
CA LYS A 31 28.02 9.98 9.85
C LYS A 31 26.68 9.55 10.43
N LYS A 32 25.62 9.66 9.63
CA LYS A 32 24.27 9.21 9.93
C LYS A 32 23.59 8.80 8.64
N VAL A 33 22.73 7.80 8.70
CA VAL A 33 21.87 7.42 7.58
C VAL A 33 20.55 6.89 8.13
N SER A 34 19.48 7.12 7.40
CA SER A 34 18.21 6.47 7.65
C SER A 34 17.48 6.22 6.33
N ILE A 35 17.03 4.98 6.16
CA ILE A 35 16.31 4.50 4.99
C ILE A 35 14.96 4.00 5.46
N MET A 36 13.89 4.68 5.06
CA MET A 36 12.53 4.41 5.50
C MET A 36 11.53 4.80 4.41
N MET A 37 10.32 4.25 4.49
CA MET A 37 9.18 4.79 3.73
C MET A 37 8.85 6.20 4.22
N ALA A 38 8.50 7.13 3.35
CA ALA A 38 8.13 8.52 3.71
C ALA A 38 6.70 8.66 4.29
N THR A 39 6.34 7.75 5.20
CA THR A 39 5.10 7.86 5.98
C THR A 39 5.17 9.08 6.90
N PRO A 40 4.02 9.67 7.30
CA PRO A 40 4.02 10.78 8.26
C PRO A 40 4.81 10.50 9.54
N ALA A 41 4.66 9.30 10.12
CA ALA A 41 5.39 8.89 11.32
C ALA A 41 6.91 8.79 11.08
N ASN A 42 7.34 8.26 9.93
CA ASN A 42 8.76 8.16 9.62
C ASN A 42 9.38 9.54 9.32
N LYS A 43 8.63 10.46 8.72
CA LYS A 43 9.08 11.86 8.57
C LYS A 43 9.37 12.49 9.94
N ASP A 44 8.56 12.22 10.96
CA ASP A 44 8.87 12.66 12.33
C ASP A 44 10.17 12.03 12.86
N ILE A 45 10.43 10.76 12.58
CA ILE A 45 11.69 10.09 12.96
C ILE A 45 12.89 10.76 12.28
N TYR A 46 12.81 11.09 10.98
CA TYR A 46 13.84 11.84 10.28
C TYR A 46 14.10 13.20 10.93
N ARG A 47 13.04 13.95 11.28
CA ARG A 47 13.15 15.25 11.96
C ARG A 47 13.84 15.13 13.31
N GLN A 48 13.40 14.19 14.15
CA GLN A 48 13.98 13.93 15.46
C GLN A 48 15.46 13.49 15.36
N SER A 49 15.82 12.80 14.28
CA SER A 49 17.18 12.32 14.04
C SER A 49 18.12 13.36 13.43
N GLY A 50 17.61 14.54 13.08
CA GLY A 50 18.35 15.61 12.41
C GLY A 50 18.59 15.38 10.91
N LEU A 51 17.78 14.54 10.28
CA LEU A 51 17.87 14.11 8.88
C LEU A 51 16.69 14.68 8.05
N SER A 52 16.25 15.90 8.33
CA SER A 52 15.12 16.53 7.62
C SER A 52 15.59 17.33 6.41
N THR A 53 14.95 17.15 5.27
CA THR A 53 15.21 17.86 4.00
C THR A 53 13.90 18.25 3.31
N SER A 54 13.94 19.20 2.38
CA SER A 54 12.77 19.59 1.56
C SER A 54 12.22 18.42 0.75
N GLU A 55 13.11 17.63 0.17
CA GLU A 55 12.83 16.49 -0.69
C GLU A 55 12.12 15.37 0.08
N LEU A 56 12.46 15.17 1.36
CA LEU A 56 11.76 14.25 2.25
C LEU A 56 10.31 14.72 2.51
N GLU A 57 10.11 16.02 2.70
CA GLU A 57 8.78 16.57 3.01
C GLU A 57 7.82 16.44 1.81
N GLU A 58 8.33 16.50 0.58
CA GLU A 58 7.58 16.30 -0.66
C GLU A 58 7.27 14.82 -0.98
N ALA A 59 8.00 13.86 -0.40
CA ALA A 59 7.81 12.43 -0.66
C ALA A 59 6.47 11.90 -0.09
N SER A 60 5.83 10.97 -0.78
CA SER A 60 4.58 10.32 -0.35
C SER A 60 4.85 9.11 0.55
N ALA A 61 3.82 8.57 1.22
CA ALA A 61 3.99 7.37 2.06
C ALA A 61 4.38 6.10 1.25
N ASN A 62 4.24 6.14 -0.08
CA ASN A 62 4.59 5.06 -0.99
C ASN A 62 6.03 5.17 -1.51
N ASP A 63 6.78 6.21 -1.11
CA ASP A 63 8.13 6.45 -1.58
C ASP A 63 9.15 6.00 -0.52
N MET A 64 10.16 5.24 -0.95
CA MET A 64 11.32 4.95 -0.12
C MET A 64 12.27 6.14 -0.18
N VAL A 65 12.69 6.62 0.99
CA VAL A 65 13.63 7.73 1.11
C VAL A 65 14.91 7.26 1.77
N VAL A 66 16.03 7.66 1.20
CA VAL A 66 17.38 7.52 1.78
C VAL A 66 17.83 8.93 2.17
N VAL A 67 18.00 9.19 3.47
CA VAL A 67 18.65 10.42 3.93
C VAL A 67 19.95 10.06 4.64
N ALA A 68 21.06 10.60 4.14
CA ALA A 68 22.39 10.38 4.71
C ALA A 68 23.09 11.71 4.99
N ASP A 69 23.76 11.79 6.15
CA ASP A 69 24.78 12.78 6.45
C ASP A 69 26.15 12.17 6.11
N VAL A 70 26.73 12.63 5.01
CA VAL A 70 28.00 12.09 4.46
C VAL A 70 29.11 13.14 4.48
N ASP A 71 30.35 12.67 4.55
CA ASP A 71 31.53 13.53 4.50
C ASP A 71 31.86 14.07 3.10
N ASP A 72 31.48 13.34 2.05
CA ASP A 72 31.76 13.65 0.65
C ASP A 72 30.57 13.32 -0.27
N ASP A 73 30.41 14.08 -1.36
CA ASP A 73 29.30 13.90 -2.32
C ASP A 73 29.41 12.60 -3.14
N GLY A 74 30.62 12.06 -3.34
CA GLY A 74 30.84 10.80 -4.07
C GLY A 74 30.38 9.55 -3.31
N LEU A 75 30.06 9.67 -2.01
CA LEU A 75 29.51 8.57 -1.21
C LEU A 75 28.04 8.25 -1.57
N LEU A 76 27.33 9.16 -2.24
CA LEU A 76 25.95 8.91 -2.69
C LEU A 76 25.86 7.72 -3.64
N ASP A 77 26.75 7.68 -4.62
CA ASP A 77 26.76 6.61 -5.63
C ASP A 77 27.07 5.26 -4.96
N VAL A 78 28.00 5.25 -3.99
CA VAL A 78 28.33 4.06 -3.20
C VAL A 78 27.15 3.58 -2.35
N ILE A 79 26.46 4.50 -1.67
CA ILE A 79 25.24 4.18 -0.91
C ILE A 79 24.19 3.59 -1.84
N MET A 80 23.99 4.17 -3.02
CA MET A 80 23.00 3.70 -3.98
C MET A 80 23.36 2.35 -4.60
N GLU A 81 24.62 2.11 -4.93
CA GLU A 81 25.09 0.81 -5.39
C GLU A 81 24.86 -0.27 -4.32
N GLU A 82 25.09 0.04 -3.05
CA GLU A 82 24.87 -0.91 -1.95
C GLU A 82 23.37 -1.15 -1.69
N VAL A 83 22.55 -0.11 -1.78
CA VAL A 83 21.07 -0.21 -1.74
C VAL A 83 20.57 -1.13 -2.87
N GLU A 84 21.05 -0.92 -4.10
CA GLU A 84 20.68 -1.75 -5.24
C GLU A 84 21.22 -3.18 -5.11
N ALA A 85 22.44 -3.37 -4.62
CA ALA A 85 23.03 -4.68 -4.36
C ALA A 85 22.26 -5.47 -3.29
N PHE A 86 21.79 -4.79 -2.25
CA PHE A 86 20.98 -5.39 -1.19
C PHE A 86 19.65 -5.92 -1.72
N PHE A 87 18.91 -5.11 -2.47
CA PHE A 87 17.65 -5.55 -3.11
C PHE A 87 17.90 -6.59 -4.21
N LYS A 88 19.03 -6.53 -4.91
CA LYS A 88 19.41 -7.54 -5.90
C LYS A 88 19.73 -8.89 -5.26
N LYS A 89 20.37 -8.92 -4.08
CA LYS A 89 20.58 -10.13 -3.28
C LYS A 89 19.26 -10.73 -2.80
N GLN A 90 18.32 -9.90 -2.34
CA GLN A 90 16.97 -10.35 -2.01
C GLN A 90 16.28 -10.99 -3.23
N SER A 91 16.32 -10.34 -4.39
CA SER A 91 15.67 -10.87 -5.60
C SER A 91 16.36 -12.08 -6.24
N THR A 92 17.66 -12.29 -6.05
CA THR A 92 18.34 -13.51 -6.55
C THR A 92 18.06 -14.73 -5.68
N SER A 93 17.85 -14.55 -4.37
CA SER A 93 17.29 -15.62 -3.52
C SER A 93 15.83 -15.98 -3.87
N GLU A 94 15.10 -15.09 -4.55
CA GLU A 94 13.71 -15.30 -4.98
C GLU A 94 13.57 -16.14 -6.27
N SER A 95 14.55 -16.12 -7.18
CA SER A 95 14.42 -16.76 -8.50
C SER A 95 14.46 -18.30 -8.52
N ASP A 96 14.94 -18.94 -7.45
CA ASP A 96 15.09 -20.40 -7.36
C ASP A 96 13.98 -21.10 -6.53
N LYS A 97 13.02 -20.35 -5.99
CA LYS A 97 11.88 -20.90 -5.24
C LYS A 97 10.57 -20.56 -5.94
N LYS A 98 9.67 -21.53 -6.10
CA LYS A 98 8.24 -21.24 -6.33
C LYS A 98 7.73 -20.51 -5.08
N GLY A 99 7.85 -19.20 -5.01
CA GLY A 99 7.34 -18.40 -3.90
C GLY A 99 5.84 -18.14 -4.04
N ALA A 100 5.19 -17.86 -2.92
CA ALA A 100 3.81 -17.39 -2.84
C ALA A 100 3.49 -16.35 -3.93
N GLU A 101 2.39 -16.57 -4.65
CA GLU A 101 2.03 -15.75 -5.80
C GLU A 101 1.53 -14.38 -5.35
N ALA A 102 2.28 -13.32 -5.67
CA ALA A 102 2.00 -11.98 -5.18
C ALA A 102 0.85 -11.29 -5.95
N VAL A 103 0.02 -10.54 -5.23
CA VAL A 103 -1.07 -9.72 -5.75
C VAL A 103 -1.07 -8.34 -5.09
N ARG A 104 -1.76 -7.36 -5.69
CA ARG A 104 -1.79 -5.96 -5.23
C ARG A 104 -3.18 -5.46 -4.80
N SER A 105 -4.17 -6.35 -4.70
CA SER A 105 -5.51 -5.98 -4.25
C SER A 105 -6.25 -7.18 -3.64
N TRP A 106 -7.21 -6.89 -2.77
CA TRP A 106 -8.13 -7.87 -2.22
C TRP A 106 -8.86 -8.68 -3.29
N ASP A 107 -9.38 -8.04 -4.35
CA ASP A 107 -10.12 -8.75 -5.40
C ASP A 107 -9.25 -9.80 -6.11
N LYS A 108 -7.98 -9.47 -6.37
CA LYS A 108 -7.03 -10.43 -6.95
C LYS A 108 -6.67 -11.53 -5.94
N ALA A 109 -6.56 -11.20 -4.65
CA ALA A 109 -6.29 -12.18 -3.60
C ALA A 109 -7.44 -13.19 -3.46
N LEU A 110 -8.67 -12.70 -3.33
CA LEU A 110 -9.89 -13.49 -3.23
C LEU A 110 -10.20 -14.25 -4.54
N GLY A 111 -9.89 -13.66 -5.69
CA GLY A 111 -9.99 -14.36 -6.98
C GLY A 111 -9.07 -15.57 -7.09
N LYS A 112 -7.95 -15.59 -6.36
CA LYS A 112 -7.02 -16.72 -6.29
C LYS A 112 -7.32 -17.69 -5.16
N LEU A 113 -7.71 -17.18 -3.99
CA LEU A 113 -7.98 -17.98 -2.78
C LEU A 113 -9.33 -17.57 -2.17
N ALA A 114 -10.41 -17.97 -2.83
CA ALA A 114 -11.77 -17.55 -2.48
C ALA A 114 -12.27 -18.15 -1.15
N ASP A 115 -11.67 -19.24 -0.67
CA ASP A 115 -12.00 -19.93 0.57
C ASP A 115 -10.98 -19.67 1.70
N ALA A 116 -10.19 -18.59 1.58
CA ALA A 116 -9.30 -18.12 2.64
C ALA A 116 -10.05 -17.98 3.97
N ASN A 117 -9.45 -18.43 5.08
CA ASN A 117 -10.07 -18.43 6.40
C ASN A 117 -9.27 -17.67 7.47
N LEU A 118 -8.10 -17.16 7.10
CA LEU A 118 -7.22 -16.37 7.96
C LEU A 118 -6.52 -15.25 7.17
N ALA A 119 -6.60 -14.02 7.69
CA ALA A 119 -5.75 -12.92 7.25
C ALA A 119 -4.63 -12.69 8.26
N VAL A 120 -3.37 -12.66 7.80
CA VAL A 120 -2.20 -12.34 8.63
C VAL A 120 -1.76 -10.92 8.28
N ILE A 121 -1.85 -9.98 9.23
CA ILE A 121 -1.68 -8.54 8.99
C ILE A 121 -0.47 -8.03 9.75
N SER A 122 0.46 -7.43 9.01
CA SER A 122 1.76 -6.94 9.50
C SER A 122 2.18 -5.60 8.85
N ILE A 123 1.19 -4.77 8.52
CA ILE A 123 1.37 -3.41 7.97
C ILE A 123 1.35 -2.35 9.08
N PRO A 124 1.64 -1.07 8.82
CA PRO A 124 1.59 -0.03 9.86
C PRO A 124 0.22 0.07 10.54
N GLY A 125 0.20 0.23 11.87
CA GLY A 125 -1.01 0.21 12.70
C GLY A 125 -2.14 1.13 12.26
N ALA A 126 -1.79 2.32 11.75
CA ALA A 126 -2.73 3.29 11.22
C ALA A 126 -3.64 2.73 10.10
N TYR A 127 -3.22 1.68 9.42
CA TYR A 127 -3.96 1.03 8.33
C TYR A 127 -4.41 -0.39 8.66
N ALA A 128 -3.75 -1.06 9.62
CA ALA A 128 -4.02 -2.45 9.97
C ALA A 128 -5.47 -2.70 10.39
N ALA A 129 -6.10 -1.75 11.10
CA ALA A 129 -7.49 -1.85 11.51
C ALA A 129 -8.47 -1.92 10.32
N LEU A 130 -8.19 -1.18 9.25
CA LEU A 130 -9.04 -1.14 8.05
C LEU A 130 -8.96 -2.46 7.29
N GLU A 131 -7.75 -2.99 7.11
CA GLU A 131 -7.55 -4.28 6.43
C GLU A 131 -8.12 -5.45 7.25
N ALA A 132 -8.05 -5.37 8.58
CA ALA A 132 -8.70 -6.34 9.45
C ALA A 132 -10.23 -6.27 9.38
N ASP A 133 -10.79 -5.07 9.36
CA ASP A 133 -12.24 -4.87 9.21
C ASP A 133 -12.72 -5.47 7.89
N ARG A 134 -11.95 -5.29 6.81
CA ARG A 134 -12.21 -5.89 5.49
C ARG A 134 -12.12 -7.41 5.54
N ALA A 135 -11.07 -7.98 6.12
CA ALA A 135 -10.92 -9.43 6.25
C ALA A 135 -12.10 -10.08 7.00
N LEU A 136 -12.61 -9.42 8.05
CA LEU A 136 -13.81 -9.86 8.76
C LEU A 136 -15.08 -9.77 7.90
N ASP A 137 -15.16 -8.84 6.95
CA ASP A 137 -16.26 -8.76 5.97
C ASP A 137 -16.26 -9.90 4.98
N GLU A 138 -15.08 -10.36 4.58
CA GLU A 138 -14.90 -11.54 3.74
C GLU A 138 -14.95 -12.86 4.53
N GLY A 139 -15.24 -12.80 5.84
CA GLY A 139 -15.49 -13.99 6.66
C GLY A 139 -14.24 -14.71 7.16
N MET A 140 -13.07 -14.06 7.17
CA MET A 140 -11.80 -14.60 7.66
C MET A 140 -11.55 -14.25 9.13
N ASN A 141 -10.84 -15.13 9.84
CA ASN A 141 -10.21 -14.77 11.11
C ASN A 141 -9.03 -13.82 10.85
N VAL A 142 -8.58 -13.08 11.86
CA VAL A 142 -7.47 -12.14 11.72
C VAL A 142 -6.38 -12.46 12.73
N PHE A 143 -5.14 -12.61 12.26
CA PHE A 143 -3.93 -12.55 13.07
C PHE A 143 -3.25 -11.20 12.80
N MET A 144 -3.26 -10.31 13.79
CA MET A 144 -2.75 -8.95 13.68
C MET A 144 -1.44 -8.83 14.46
N PHE A 145 -0.34 -8.99 13.72
CA PHE A 145 1.00 -8.69 14.22
C PHE A 145 1.19 -7.18 14.42
N SER A 146 0.58 -6.38 13.54
CA SER A 146 0.64 -4.92 13.60
C SER A 146 0.33 -4.36 14.99
N ASP A 147 1.22 -3.48 15.44
CA ASP A 147 1.05 -2.66 16.63
C ASP A 147 0.60 -1.23 16.23
N ASN A 148 0.43 -0.31 17.19
CA ASN A 148 -0.03 1.07 17.01
C ASN A 148 -1.46 1.17 16.45
N VAL A 149 -2.30 0.19 16.77
CA VAL A 149 -3.75 0.21 16.53
C VAL A 149 -4.45 0.79 17.74
N THR A 150 -5.41 1.68 17.51
CA THR A 150 -6.14 2.35 18.60
C THR A 150 -6.93 1.33 19.44
N LEU A 151 -7.14 1.66 20.71
CA LEU A 151 -7.96 0.83 21.61
C LEU A 151 -9.41 0.73 21.11
N GLU A 152 -9.95 1.82 20.54
CA GLU A 152 -11.30 1.84 19.98
C GLU A 152 -11.45 0.87 18.80
N ASP A 153 -10.49 0.89 17.88
CA ASP A 153 -10.47 -0.03 16.73
C ASP A 153 -10.34 -1.49 17.19
N GLU A 154 -9.45 -1.79 18.14
CA GLU A 154 -9.33 -3.14 18.71
C GLU A 154 -10.67 -3.63 19.26
N ILE A 155 -11.35 -2.82 20.08
CA ILE A 155 -12.64 -3.17 20.67
C ILE A 155 -13.69 -3.40 19.57
N LYS A 156 -13.75 -2.51 18.58
CA LYS A 156 -14.69 -2.61 17.45
C LYS A 156 -14.46 -3.89 16.65
N LEU A 157 -13.21 -4.18 16.29
CA LEU A 157 -12.82 -5.35 15.51
C LEU A 157 -13.10 -6.66 16.25
N LYS A 158 -12.72 -6.76 17.52
CA LYS A 158 -12.98 -7.97 18.34
C LYS A 158 -14.46 -8.22 18.53
N LYS A 159 -15.27 -7.18 18.76
CA LYS A 159 -16.74 -7.31 18.82
C LYS A 159 -17.32 -7.79 17.48
N LYS A 160 -16.90 -7.19 16.36
CA LYS A 160 -17.32 -7.60 15.01
C LYS A 160 -16.96 -9.06 14.74
N ALA A 161 -15.74 -9.49 15.11
CA ALA A 161 -15.31 -10.88 14.99
C ALA A 161 -16.20 -11.82 15.81
N HIS A 162 -16.41 -11.52 17.09
CA HIS A 162 -17.27 -12.30 17.98
C HIS A 162 -18.68 -12.46 17.41
N GLU A 163 -19.31 -11.37 16.95
CA GLU A 163 -20.64 -11.38 16.33
C GLU A 163 -20.71 -12.24 15.05
N LYS A 164 -19.61 -12.31 14.29
CA LYS A 164 -19.49 -13.14 13.08
C LYS A 164 -19.01 -14.58 13.34
N GLY A 165 -18.75 -14.94 14.60
CA GLY A 165 -18.18 -16.23 14.98
C GLY A 165 -16.73 -16.41 14.49
N LEU A 166 -15.98 -15.32 14.41
CA LEU A 166 -14.57 -15.24 14.01
C LEU A 166 -13.73 -14.74 15.20
N ALA A 167 -12.42 -14.73 15.04
CA ALA A 167 -11.49 -14.17 16.03
C ALA A 167 -10.55 -13.13 15.44
N VAL A 168 -10.24 -12.12 16.25
CA VAL A 168 -9.12 -11.19 16.02
C VAL A 168 -8.06 -11.48 17.08
N MET A 169 -6.95 -12.08 16.66
CA MET A 169 -5.75 -12.38 17.43
C MET A 169 -4.81 -11.18 17.32
N GLY A 170 -4.83 -10.27 18.29
CA GLY A 170 -4.13 -8.98 18.21
C GLY A 170 -5.08 -7.79 18.40
N PRO A 171 -4.65 -6.54 18.18
CA PRO A 171 -3.33 -6.07 17.75
C PRO A 171 -2.18 -6.46 18.69
N ASP A 172 -0.94 -6.25 18.25
CA ASP A 172 0.27 -6.63 18.98
C ASP A 172 0.26 -8.13 19.37
N CYS A 173 -0.05 -8.97 18.38
CA CYS A 173 0.01 -10.42 18.51
C CYS A 173 1.29 -10.94 17.85
N GLY A 174 2.36 -11.04 18.65
CA GLY A 174 3.68 -11.44 18.15
C GLY A 174 3.82 -12.92 17.75
N THR A 175 3.04 -13.83 18.34
CA THR A 175 3.31 -15.28 18.28
C THR A 175 2.00 -16.06 18.14
N GLY A 176 2.01 -17.08 17.28
CA GLY A 176 0.89 -18.02 17.14
C GLY A 176 1.29 -19.32 16.46
N ILE A 177 0.65 -20.41 16.87
CA ILE A 177 0.73 -21.73 16.21
C ILE A 177 -0.70 -22.18 15.93
N ILE A 178 -1.04 -22.43 14.67
CA ILE A 178 -2.38 -22.92 14.28
C ILE A 178 -2.19 -24.21 13.48
N GLN A 179 -2.71 -25.34 13.97
CA GLN A 179 -2.44 -26.67 13.39
C GLN A 179 -0.96 -26.97 13.14
N GLY A 180 -0.09 -26.58 14.08
CA GLY A 180 1.37 -26.76 13.97
C GLY A 180 2.06 -25.81 13.00
N VAL A 181 1.33 -24.85 12.41
CA VAL A 181 1.88 -23.83 11.52
C VAL A 181 2.31 -22.62 12.35
N PRO A 182 3.60 -22.25 12.33
CA PRO A 182 4.08 -21.06 13.03
C PRO A 182 3.65 -19.79 12.27
N ILE A 183 3.19 -18.80 13.02
CA ILE A 183 2.74 -17.50 12.52
C ILE A 183 3.53 -16.39 13.23
N ALA A 184 4.05 -15.43 12.46
CA ALA A 184 4.88 -14.34 12.95
C ALA A 184 6.15 -14.81 13.71
N PHE A 185 6.40 -14.30 14.91
CA PHE A 185 7.60 -14.61 15.71
C PHE A 185 7.36 -15.86 16.54
N THR A 186 7.69 -17.02 15.97
CA THR A 186 7.30 -18.33 16.51
C THR A 186 8.36 -19.41 16.24
N ASN A 187 8.46 -20.38 17.16
CA ASN A 187 9.37 -21.52 17.07
C ASN A 187 8.75 -22.70 16.30
N HIS A 188 9.59 -23.52 15.69
CA HIS A 188 9.17 -24.81 15.14
C HIS A 188 9.10 -25.85 16.27
N VAL A 189 7.89 -26.26 16.65
CA VAL A 189 7.66 -27.20 17.75
C VAL A 189 6.98 -28.47 17.25
N ALA A 190 7.15 -29.59 17.97
CA ALA A 190 6.40 -30.80 17.70
C ALA A 190 4.89 -30.56 17.92
N PRO A 191 4.01 -31.08 17.05
CA PRO A 191 2.57 -31.08 17.32
C PRO A 191 2.26 -32.05 18.47
N GLY A 192 1.36 -31.65 19.38
CA GLY A 192 1.00 -32.47 20.53
C GLY A 192 -0.28 -32.03 21.23
N PRO A 193 -0.62 -32.67 22.36
CA PRO A 193 -1.94 -32.59 22.97
C PRO A 193 -2.13 -31.38 23.89
N ILE A 194 -1.15 -30.50 24.02
CA ILE A 194 -1.24 -29.31 24.86
C ILE A 194 -1.74 -28.15 24.00
N GLY A 195 -2.82 -27.51 24.42
CA GLY A 195 -3.32 -26.26 23.83
C GLY A 195 -2.87 -25.08 24.67
N ILE A 196 -2.55 -23.95 24.02
CA ILE A 196 -2.14 -22.72 24.72
C ILE A 196 -3.00 -21.57 24.20
N ILE A 197 -3.49 -20.72 25.10
CA ILE A 197 -4.08 -19.43 24.76
C ILE A 197 -3.36 -18.37 25.60
N GLY A 198 -2.90 -17.29 24.98
CA GLY A 198 -2.13 -16.31 25.72
C GLY A 198 -2.17 -14.87 25.22
N ALA A 199 -2.19 -13.94 26.17
CA ALA A 199 -1.94 -12.53 25.94
C ALA A 199 -0.46 -12.20 26.20
N SER A 200 0.43 -13.01 25.60
CA SER A 200 1.88 -12.95 25.80
C SER A 200 2.61 -13.70 24.68
N GLY A 201 3.27 -12.97 23.77
CA GLY A 201 3.99 -13.58 22.63
C GLY A 201 5.18 -14.42 23.09
N THR A 202 6.19 -13.78 23.69
CA THR A 202 7.40 -14.47 24.16
C THR A 202 7.16 -15.47 25.29
N GLY A 203 6.07 -15.34 26.05
CA GLY A 203 5.64 -16.38 27.00
C GLY A 203 5.09 -17.62 26.32
N ILE A 204 4.33 -17.47 25.23
CA ILE A 204 3.93 -18.61 24.38
C ILE A 204 5.19 -19.29 23.80
N GLN A 205 6.16 -18.53 23.29
CA GLN A 205 7.42 -19.10 22.80
C GLN A 205 8.15 -19.91 23.88
N GLU A 206 8.36 -19.35 25.06
CA GLU A 206 9.06 -20.07 26.14
C GLU A 206 8.31 -21.34 26.56
N LEU A 207 6.99 -21.26 26.76
CA LEU A 207 6.20 -22.44 27.10
C LEU A 207 6.30 -23.54 26.05
N THR A 208 6.05 -23.19 24.78
CA THR A 208 6.06 -24.16 23.68
C THR A 208 7.43 -24.81 23.50
N THR A 209 8.51 -24.05 23.69
CA THR A 209 9.87 -24.59 23.56
C THR A 209 10.28 -25.45 24.75
N ILE A 210 9.90 -25.11 25.99
CA ILE A 210 10.11 -25.99 27.16
C ILE A 210 9.34 -27.31 26.95
N ILE A 211 8.07 -27.23 26.53
CA ILE A 211 7.24 -28.41 26.26
C ILE A 211 7.88 -29.33 25.20
N ASP A 212 8.37 -28.76 24.10
CA ASP A 212 9.08 -29.51 23.05
C ASP A 212 10.36 -30.18 23.59
N ARG A 213 11.17 -29.45 24.37
CA ARG A 213 12.39 -29.99 24.98
C ARG A 213 12.10 -31.09 26.00
N LEU A 214 10.95 -31.05 26.68
CA LEU A 214 10.48 -32.12 27.57
C LEU A 214 9.90 -33.33 26.82
N GLY A 215 9.79 -33.25 25.49
CA GLY A 215 9.36 -34.34 24.60
C GLY A 215 7.86 -34.41 24.37
N GLU A 216 7.09 -33.38 24.72
CA GLU A 216 5.69 -33.23 24.31
C GLU A 216 5.57 -32.17 23.20
N GLY A 217 4.35 -31.82 22.82
CA GLY A 217 4.13 -30.88 21.72
C GLY A 217 2.86 -30.04 21.87
N VAL A 218 2.76 -29.03 21.00
CA VAL A 218 1.65 -28.07 20.96
C VAL A 218 1.17 -27.96 19.52
N LYS A 219 -0.12 -28.28 19.31
CA LYS A 219 -0.75 -28.14 17.99
C LYS A 219 -1.34 -26.76 17.76
N ASN A 220 -1.95 -26.17 18.80
CA ASN A 220 -2.57 -24.85 18.74
C ASN A 220 -2.07 -24.01 19.91
N ALA A 221 -1.43 -22.88 19.62
CA ALA A 221 -1.01 -21.85 20.57
C ALA A 221 -1.50 -20.49 20.07
N ILE A 222 -2.55 -19.95 20.68
CA ILE A 222 -3.26 -18.78 20.15
C ILE A 222 -2.90 -17.53 20.95
N GLY A 223 -2.21 -16.59 20.31
CA GLY A 223 -2.02 -15.25 20.83
C GLY A 223 -3.30 -14.42 20.73
N THR A 224 -3.68 -13.68 21.78
CA THR A 224 -4.91 -12.88 21.81
C THR A 224 -4.69 -11.38 21.60
N GLY A 225 -3.42 -10.95 21.60
CA GLY A 225 -3.01 -9.54 21.65
C GLY A 225 -2.75 -9.07 23.09
N GLY A 226 -1.75 -8.21 23.28
CA GLY A 226 -1.25 -7.81 24.60
C GLY A 226 -2.29 -7.10 25.49
N ARG A 227 -3.29 -6.44 24.90
CA ARG A 227 -4.33 -5.67 25.60
C ARG A 227 -5.64 -6.42 25.79
N ASP A 228 -5.75 -7.66 25.31
CA ASP A 228 -7.02 -8.41 25.34
C ASP A 228 -7.61 -8.50 26.75
N LEU A 229 -6.76 -8.66 27.76
CA LEU A 229 -7.20 -8.82 29.16
C LEU A 229 -7.32 -7.51 29.95
N SER A 230 -7.30 -6.37 29.26
CA SER A 230 -7.66 -5.06 29.82
C SER A 230 -9.15 -4.98 30.16
N THR A 231 -9.52 -4.00 30.99
CA THR A 231 -10.94 -3.81 31.37
C THR A 231 -11.78 -3.40 30.15
N GLU A 232 -11.17 -2.62 29.27
CA GLU A 232 -11.77 -1.97 28.12
C GLU A 232 -12.06 -2.96 26.98
N VAL A 233 -11.11 -3.84 26.68
CA VAL A 233 -11.29 -4.92 25.68
C VAL A 233 -12.13 -6.04 26.26
N GLY A 234 -11.88 -6.41 27.52
CA GLY A 234 -12.69 -7.36 28.24
C GLY A 234 -12.56 -8.78 27.68
N GLY A 235 -11.35 -9.23 27.34
CA GLY A 235 -10.97 -10.64 27.10
C GLY A 235 -11.79 -11.39 26.06
N ILE A 236 -12.23 -10.71 25.00
CA ILE A 236 -13.16 -11.28 24.00
C ILE A 236 -12.51 -12.49 23.31
N THR A 237 -11.33 -12.30 22.72
CA THR A 237 -10.64 -13.35 21.95
C THR A 237 -10.21 -14.50 22.88
N MET A 238 -9.73 -14.20 24.08
CA MET A 238 -9.41 -15.22 25.09
C MET A 238 -10.61 -16.12 25.39
N MET A 239 -11.79 -15.54 25.64
CA MET A 239 -13.00 -16.31 25.94
C MET A 239 -13.46 -17.16 24.76
N ASP A 240 -13.47 -16.61 23.55
CA ASP A 240 -13.87 -17.34 22.34
C ASP A 240 -12.96 -18.54 22.07
N MET A 241 -11.64 -18.38 22.30
CA MET A 241 -10.68 -19.47 22.16
C MET A 241 -10.77 -20.51 23.26
N ILE A 242 -11.13 -20.13 24.49
CA ILE A 242 -11.41 -21.09 25.58
C ILE A 242 -12.58 -22.00 25.17
N GLU A 243 -13.65 -21.44 24.60
CA GLU A 243 -14.79 -22.23 24.13
C GLU A 243 -14.38 -23.20 23.02
N ALA A 244 -13.59 -22.74 22.05
CA ALA A 244 -13.16 -23.56 20.92
C ALA A 244 -12.18 -24.69 21.35
N MET A 245 -11.19 -24.38 22.20
CA MET A 245 -10.21 -25.36 22.70
C MET A 245 -10.83 -26.41 23.63
N GLU A 246 -11.93 -26.11 24.33
CA GLU A 246 -12.64 -27.13 25.10
C GLU A 246 -13.21 -28.23 24.19
N LYS A 247 -13.66 -27.86 22.99
CA LYS A 247 -14.27 -28.76 22.01
C LYS A 247 -13.25 -29.49 21.14
N ASP A 248 -12.02 -28.99 21.04
CA ASP A 248 -10.94 -29.64 20.29
C ASP A 248 -10.47 -30.91 21.02
N ASP A 249 -10.88 -32.08 20.56
CA ASP A 249 -10.50 -33.37 21.16
C ASP A 249 -9.00 -33.66 21.13
N THR A 250 -8.23 -32.95 20.31
CA THR A 250 -6.76 -33.07 20.27
C THR A 250 -6.11 -32.39 21.48
N VAL A 251 -6.76 -31.37 22.05
CA VAL A 251 -6.32 -30.73 23.29
C VAL A 251 -6.72 -31.61 24.48
N LYS A 252 -5.74 -32.08 25.24
CA LYS A 252 -5.91 -32.84 26.50
C LYS A 252 -5.63 -32.00 27.73
N VAL A 253 -4.74 -31.00 27.62
CA VAL A 253 -4.44 -30.04 28.70
C VAL A 253 -4.39 -28.64 28.07
N LEU A 254 -4.99 -27.66 28.76
CA LEU A 254 -4.99 -26.27 28.33
C LEU A 254 -4.07 -25.43 29.22
N ILE A 255 -3.23 -24.60 28.63
CA ILE A 255 -2.47 -23.55 29.33
C ILE A 255 -3.07 -22.19 28.98
N ILE A 256 -3.31 -21.37 30.00
CA ILE A 256 -3.64 -19.95 29.87
C ILE A 256 -2.46 -19.13 30.39
N ILE A 257 -1.94 -18.22 29.57
CA ILE A 257 -0.81 -17.36 29.94
C ILE A 257 -1.10 -15.88 29.68
N SER A 258 -0.81 -15.02 30.65
CA SER A 258 -0.81 -13.57 30.43
C SER A 258 0.03 -12.81 31.45
N LYS A 259 0.31 -11.53 31.15
CA LYS A 259 0.56 -10.52 32.19
C LYS A 259 -0.66 -10.44 33.15
N PRO A 260 -0.55 -9.82 34.34
CA PRO A 260 -1.68 -9.75 35.28
C PRO A 260 -2.92 -9.15 34.63
N PRO A 261 -4.01 -9.93 34.47
CA PRO A 261 -5.26 -9.43 33.90
C PRO A 261 -5.93 -8.40 34.82
N ALA A 262 -6.78 -7.55 34.26
CA ALA A 262 -7.66 -6.72 35.07
C ALA A 262 -8.55 -7.60 35.95
N LYS A 263 -8.72 -7.25 37.23
CA LYS A 263 -9.41 -8.09 38.22
C LYS A 263 -10.76 -8.64 37.72
N ALA A 264 -11.61 -7.80 37.15
CA ALA A 264 -12.92 -8.23 36.66
C ALA A 264 -12.82 -9.24 35.48
N VAL A 265 -11.85 -9.06 34.60
CA VAL A 265 -11.61 -9.95 33.45
C VAL A 265 -11.03 -11.27 33.93
N ARG A 266 -10.07 -11.22 34.85
CA ARG A 266 -9.49 -12.38 35.52
C ARG A 266 -10.56 -13.24 36.18
N ASP A 267 -11.39 -12.62 37.02
CA ASP A 267 -12.41 -13.34 37.80
C ASP A 267 -13.38 -14.06 36.84
N ARG A 268 -13.78 -13.41 35.75
CA ARG A 268 -14.63 -14.02 34.71
C ARG A 268 -13.94 -15.18 33.96
N ILE A 269 -12.65 -15.05 33.64
CA ILE A 269 -11.86 -16.13 33.01
C ILE A 269 -11.75 -17.31 33.98
N SER A 270 -11.37 -17.06 35.23
CA SER A 270 -11.27 -18.09 36.27
C SER A 270 -12.61 -18.79 36.51
N ASP A 271 -13.73 -18.05 36.56
CA ASP A 271 -15.07 -18.60 36.66
C ASP A 271 -15.38 -19.53 35.47
N ARG A 272 -14.97 -19.17 34.26
CA ARG A 272 -15.12 -20.01 33.07
C ARG A 272 -14.24 -21.26 33.10
N LEU A 273 -12.98 -21.13 33.50
CA LEU A 273 -12.03 -22.24 33.59
C LEU A 273 -12.38 -23.22 34.73
N SER A 274 -13.00 -22.73 35.80
CA SER A 274 -13.57 -23.57 36.86
C SER A 274 -14.66 -24.52 36.33
N ASN A 275 -15.22 -24.27 35.15
CA ASN A 275 -16.18 -25.16 34.50
C ASN A 275 -15.59 -25.95 33.33
N PHE A 276 -14.28 -25.80 33.07
CA PHE A 276 -13.58 -26.51 31.99
C PHE A 276 -13.44 -28.00 32.30
N LYS A 277 -13.75 -28.85 31.32
CA LYS A 277 -13.81 -30.31 31.46
C LYS A 277 -12.45 -31.00 31.48
N LYS A 278 -11.44 -30.37 30.89
CA LYS A 278 -10.08 -30.91 30.80
C LYS A 278 -9.18 -30.24 31.85
N PRO A 279 -8.03 -30.82 32.20
CA PRO A 279 -7.07 -30.12 33.06
C PRO A 279 -6.64 -28.77 32.47
N VAL A 280 -6.61 -27.74 33.31
CA VAL A 280 -6.17 -26.38 32.94
C VAL A 280 -5.01 -25.96 33.82
N VAL A 281 -4.02 -25.30 33.23
CA VAL A 281 -2.92 -24.61 33.93
C VAL A 281 -2.99 -23.12 33.62
N THR A 282 -3.12 -22.27 34.62
CA THR A 282 -3.05 -20.80 34.46
C THR A 282 -1.73 -20.26 34.95
N LEU A 283 -1.14 -19.35 34.18
CA LEU A 283 0.01 -18.53 34.56
C LEU A 283 -0.34 -17.05 34.35
N PHE A 284 -0.63 -16.35 35.44
CA PHE A 284 -0.78 -14.89 35.45
C PHE A 284 0.49 -14.28 36.06
N LEU A 285 1.43 -13.89 35.21
CA LEU A 285 2.78 -13.49 35.61
C LEU A 285 2.79 -12.38 36.64
N GLY A 286 3.27 -12.63 37.85
CA GLY A 286 3.30 -11.66 38.96
C GLY A 286 2.21 -11.91 40.02
N GLU A 287 1.24 -12.78 39.77
CA GLU A 287 0.41 -13.35 40.85
C GLU A 287 1.16 -14.51 41.50
N LYS A 288 1.16 -14.58 42.85
CA LYS A 288 1.82 -15.66 43.61
C LYS A 288 0.77 -16.61 44.17
N PRO A 289 0.36 -17.65 43.43
CA PRO A 289 -0.67 -18.58 43.89
C PRO A 289 -0.18 -19.42 45.07
N GLU A 290 -1.04 -19.61 46.07
CA GLU A 290 -0.73 -20.36 47.29
C GLU A 290 -1.15 -21.85 47.21
N TYR A 291 -1.99 -22.21 46.24
CA TYR A 291 -2.55 -23.54 46.09
C TYR A 291 -2.89 -23.85 44.62
N HIS A 292 -3.17 -25.12 44.35
CA HIS A 292 -3.81 -25.59 43.12
C HIS A 292 -5.22 -26.12 43.45
N GLU A 293 -6.08 -26.22 42.44
CA GLU A 293 -7.35 -26.93 42.52
C GLU A 293 -7.29 -28.22 41.68
N GLU A 294 -8.05 -29.25 42.06
CA GLU A 294 -8.17 -30.48 41.26
C GLU A 294 -8.53 -30.14 39.80
N ASN A 295 -7.73 -30.57 38.81
CA ASN A 295 -7.91 -30.23 37.39
C ASN A 295 -7.88 -28.73 37.04
N PHE A 296 -7.46 -27.85 37.95
CA PHE A 296 -7.28 -26.42 37.70
C PHE A 296 -6.07 -25.88 38.48
N TYR A 297 -4.93 -25.82 37.80
CA TYR A 297 -3.63 -25.58 38.40
C TYR A 297 -3.18 -24.14 38.18
N HIS A 298 -2.64 -23.52 39.23
CA HIS A 298 -2.12 -22.15 39.20
C HIS A 298 -0.60 -22.13 39.29
N ALA A 299 0.06 -21.91 38.16
CA ALA A 299 1.50 -21.81 38.05
C ALA A 299 1.99 -20.40 38.40
N TYR A 300 3.23 -20.32 38.87
CA TYR A 300 3.95 -19.10 39.21
C TYR A 300 5.00 -18.74 38.15
N THR A 301 5.62 -19.74 37.53
CA THR A 301 6.65 -19.57 36.49
C THR A 301 6.28 -20.29 35.18
N LEU A 302 6.92 -19.89 34.09
CA LEU A 302 6.83 -20.49 32.76
C LEU A 302 7.23 -21.97 32.80
N ASP A 303 8.34 -22.28 33.49
CA ASP A 303 8.82 -23.65 33.65
C ASP A 303 7.84 -24.52 34.47
N GLU A 304 7.31 -23.99 35.58
CA GLU A 304 6.28 -24.69 36.36
C GLU A 304 5.03 -24.98 35.50
N ALA A 305 4.55 -23.99 34.75
CA ALA A 305 3.38 -24.16 33.90
C ALA A 305 3.59 -25.25 32.82
N ALA A 306 4.75 -25.25 32.17
CA ALA A 306 5.11 -26.25 31.17
C ALA A 306 5.22 -27.66 31.79
N ARG A 307 5.92 -27.80 32.91
CA ARG A 307 6.10 -29.09 33.60
C ARG A 307 4.79 -29.65 34.14
N LEU A 308 3.92 -28.82 34.71
CA LEU A 308 2.57 -29.21 35.12
C LEU A 308 1.77 -29.73 33.92
N ALA A 309 1.79 -29.01 32.80
CA ALA A 309 1.04 -29.44 31.61
C ALA A 309 1.56 -30.78 31.05
N VAL A 310 2.88 -30.94 30.93
CA VAL A 310 3.51 -32.20 30.50
C VAL A 310 3.20 -33.33 31.49
N GLY A 311 3.27 -33.06 32.79
CA GLY A 311 2.96 -34.04 33.82
C GLY A 311 1.51 -34.49 33.80
N LEU A 312 0.58 -33.57 33.56
CA LEU A 312 -0.85 -33.87 33.39
C LEU A 312 -1.14 -34.71 32.14
N VAL A 313 -0.42 -34.47 31.04
CA VAL A 313 -0.52 -35.30 29.83
C VAL A 313 0.00 -36.71 30.10
N ARG A 314 1.11 -36.85 30.82
CA ARG A 314 1.78 -38.14 31.07
C ARG A 314 1.24 -38.91 32.27
N GLY A 315 0.52 -38.26 33.17
CA GLY A 315 0.08 -38.82 34.45
C GLY A 315 1.23 -39.06 35.45
N GLN A 316 2.31 -38.26 35.38
CA GLN A 316 3.46 -38.36 36.28
C GLN A 316 4.10 -36.99 36.53
N ASP A 317 4.77 -36.83 37.66
CA ASP A 317 5.49 -35.59 37.97
C ASP A 317 6.75 -35.45 37.10
N ILE A 318 7.04 -34.22 36.69
CA ILE A 318 8.22 -33.87 35.89
C ILE A 318 9.21 -33.14 36.78
N ALA A 319 10.38 -33.75 37.01
CA ALA A 319 11.44 -33.17 37.83
C ALA A 319 11.90 -31.82 37.28
N GLU A 320 12.30 -30.89 38.14
CA GLU A 320 12.94 -29.63 37.72
C GLU A 320 14.31 -29.89 37.06
N GLY A 321 14.69 -29.00 36.15
CA GLY A 321 16.02 -29.03 35.53
C GLY A 321 17.13 -28.63 36.51
N SER A 322 18.38 -28.96 36.17
CA SER A 322 19.57 -28.60 36.97
C SER A 322 20.61 -27.88 36.11
N VAL A 323 21.34 -26.93 36.70
CA VAL A 323 22.43 -26.21 36.03
C VAL A 323 23.77 -26.72 36.56
N GLU A 324 24.62 -27.23 35.66
CA GLU A 324 26.00 -27.60 36.00
C GLU A 324 26.89 -26.36 36.04
N VAL A 325 27.12 -25.83 37.25
CA VAL A 325 28.01 -24.67 37.47
C VAL A 325 28.79 -24.82 38.78
N ASP A 326 30.05 -24.40 38.79
CA ASP A 326 30.86 -24.34 40.01
C ASP A 326 30.47 -23.13 40.86
N SER A 327 29.50 -23.35 41.75
CA SER A 327 28.99 -22.33 42.67
C SER A 327 30.01 -21.88 43.72
N SER A 328 31.16 -22.55 43.87
CA SER A 328 32.22 -22.09 44.79
C SER A 328 32.89 -20.79 44.33
N SER A 329 32.74 -20.45 43.04
CA SER A 329 33.28 -19.25 42.43
C SER A 329 32.42 -17.99 42.62
N PHE A 330 31.16 -18.17 43.02
CA PHE A 330 30.14 -17.12 43.17
C PHE A 330 30.48 -16.13 44.30
N PHE A 331 29.84 -14.96 44.24
CA PHE A 331 30.02 -13.93 45.25
C PHE A 331 29.32 -14.32 46.56
N ALA A 332 29.88 -13.86 47.68
CA ALA A 332 29.17 -13.87 48.95
C ALA A 332 28.18 -12.70 49.01
N ALA A 333 27.06 -12.86 49.74
CA ALA A 333 26.01 -11.83 49.84
C ALA A 333 26.55 -10.48 50.34
N GLU A 334 27.58 -10.51 51.18
CA GLU A 334 28.24 -9.33 51.77
C GLU A 334 28.99 -8.49 50.72
N GLU A 335 29.31 -9.04 49.55
CA GLU A 335 29.98 -8.34 48.45
C GLU A 335 29.05 -7.40 47.68
N LYS A 336 27.72 -7.47 47.93
CA LYS A 336 26.69 -6.56 47.41
C LYS A 336 26.75 -6.36 45.89
N LYS A 337 26.96 -7.46 45.17
CA LYS A 337 26.96 -7.46 43.71
C LYS A 337 25.54 -7.43 43.15
N THR A 338 25.37 -6.77 42.00
CA THR A 338 24.07 -6.52 41.39
C THR A 338 23.89 -7.30 40.09
N ILE A 339 22.62 -7.50 39.71
CA ILE A 339 22.21 -8.16 38.46
C ILE A 339 21.76 -7.10 37.47
N LYS A 340 22.30 -7.17 36.24
CA LYS A 340 21.89 -6.35 35.11
C LYS A 340 21.28 -7.26 34.04
N ALA A 341 19.97 -7.25 33.92
CA ALA A 341 19.23 -8.13 33.04
C ALA A 341 18.70 -7.38 31.81
N TYR A 342 19.07 -7.85 30.61
CA TYR A 342 18.75 -7.23 29.33
C TYR A 342 18.05 -8.24 28.43
N TYR A 343 16.72 -8.19 28.46
CA TYR A 343 15.88 -9.14 27.75
C TYR A 343 15.37 -8.58 26.43
N SER A 344 15.29 -9.43 25.42
CA SER A 344 14.57 -9.17 24.17
C SER A 344 13.11 -9.61 24.24
N GLY A 345 12.77 -10.55 25.13
CA GLY A 345 11.40 -10.99 25.38
C GLY A 345 10.82 -10.45 26.68
N GLY A 346 9.82 -9.57 26.57
CA GLY A 346 9.20 -8.90 27.72
C GLY A 346 8.56 -9.81 28.76
N THR A 347 8.08 -10.99 28.37
CA THR A 347 7.52 -11.96 29.33
C THR A 347 8.62 -12.59 30.19
N LEU A 348 9.74 -12.96 29.57
CA LEU A 348 10.90 -13.50 30.29
C LEU A 348 11.51 -12.42 31.20
N ALA A 349 11.53 -11.16 30.74
CA ALA A 349 11.92 -10.00 31.54
C ALA A 349 11.00 -9.82 32.78
N GLY A 350 9.68 -9.96 32.57
CA GLY A 350 8.68 -9.88 33.64
C GLY A 350 8.85 -10.97 34.70
N GLU A 351 9.07 -12.23 34.28
CA GLU A 351 9.37 -13.34 35.19
C GLU A 351 10.69 -13.11 35.95
N ALA A 352 11.74 -12.63 35.26
CA ALA A 352 13.01 -12.30 35.90
C ALA A 352 12.86 -11.21 36.97
N ALA A 353 12.13 -10.13 36.66
CA ALA A 353 11.85 -9.06 37.60
C ALA A 353 11.03 -9.55 38.82
N MET A 354 10.11 -10.48 38.61
CA MET A 354 9.32 -11.09 39.69
C MET A 354 10.19 -11.92 40.63
N LEU A 355 10.99 -12.84 40.09
CA LEU A 355 11.84 -13.72 40.91
C LEU A 355 12.97 -12.96 41.64
N ILE A 356 13.56 -11.95 41.01
CA ILE A 356 14.56 -11.09 41.66
C ILE A 356 13.94 -10.29 42.82
N LYS A 357 12.70 -9.79 42.68
CA LYS A 357 12.00 -9.10 43.78
C LYS A 357 11.78 -10.02 44.98
N ASP A 358 11.41 -11.28 44.72
CA ASP A 358 11.21 -12.29 45.75
C ASP A 358 12.51 -12.60 46.50
N ALA A 359 13.62 -12.82 45.79
CA ALA A 359 14.93 -13.04 46.41
C ALA A 359 15.42 -11.85 47.24
N LEU A 360 15.08 -10.62 46.82
CA LEU A 360 15.39 -9.39 47.57
C LEU A 360 14.41 -9.09 48.71
N ASN A 361 13.37 -9.91 48.93
CA ASN A 361 12.33 -9.72 49.93
C ASN A 361 11.66 -8.33 49.89
N LEU A 362 11.45 -7.77 48.70
CA LEU A 362 10.90 -6.42 48.52
C LEU A 362 9.39 -6.40 48.81
N LYS A 363 9.00 -5.76 49.92
CA LYS A 363 7.59 -5.64 50.36
C LYS A 363 6.80 -4.51 49.70
N VAL A 364 7.49 -3.52 49.13
CA VAL A 364 6.86 -2.37 48.45
C VAL A 364 7.24 -2.46 46.97
N PRO A 365 6.29 -2.30 46.03
CA PRO A 365 6.64 -2.26 44.62
C PRO A 365 7.61 -1.10 44.40
N PRO A 366 8.78 -1.31 43.78
CA PRO A 366 9.69 -0.22 43.44
C PRO A 366 8.95 0.78 42.54
N GLN A 367 9.30 2.07 42.63
CA GLN A 367 8.74 3.08 41.72
C GLN A 367 8.90 2.60 40.27
N LYS A 368 7.81 2.64 39.50
CA LYS A 368 7.88 2.36 38.06
C LYS A 368 8.79 3.42 37.43
N ALA A 369 9.96 2.98 36.97
CA ALA A 369 10.82 3.79 36.12
C ALA A 369 10.54 3.40 34.67
N GLU A 370 10.31 4.39 33.82
CA GLU A 370 10.05 4.20 32.39
C GLU A 370 11.18 3.38 31.74
N GLY A 371 10.83 2.35 30.97
CA GLY A 371 11.77 1.39 30.36
C GLY A 371 12.31 0.28 31.30
N PHE A 372 12.00 0.27 32.60
CA PHE A 372 12.50 -0.74 33.54
C PHE A 372 11.38 -1.62 34.11
N MET A 373 11.53 -2.94 33.99
CA MET A 373 10.71 -3.94 34.69
C MET A 373 11.06 -4.02 36.20
N LEU A 374 12.33 -3.75 36.51
CA LEU A 374 12.87 -3.62 37.86
C LEU A 374 14.04 -2.63 37.84
N LYS A 375 14.06 -1.69 38.80
CA LYS A 375 15.21 -0.82 39.07
C LYS A 375 15.26 -0.52 40.55
N THR A 376 16.11 -1.23 41.30
CA THR A 376 16.22 -1.09 42.76
C THR A 376 17.59 -1.51 43.23
N ASP A 377 18.20 -0.74 44.15
CA ASP A 377 19.48 -1.08 44.80
C ASP A 377 20.59 -1.52 43.82
N GLY A 378 20.61 -0.92 42.63
CA GLY A 378 21.54 -1.26 41.55
C GLY A 378 21.17 -2.48 40.71
N HIS A 379 20.19 -3.31 41.11
CA HIS A 379 19.62 -4.34 40.24
C HIS A 379 18.72 -3.71 39.18
N ILE A 380 18.88 -4.15 37.93
CA ILE A 380 18.01 -3.73 36.82
C ILE A 380 17.53 -4.92 36.01
N VAL A 381 16.28 -4.83 35.56
CA VAL A 381 15.70 -5.71 34.54
C VAL A 381 15.02 -4.83 33.51
N VAL A 382 15.44 -4.98 32.26
CA VAL A 382 14.99 -4.17 31.12
C VAL A 382 14.37 -5.10 30.09
N ASP A 383 13.18 -4.72 29.63
CA ASP A 383 12.55 -5.26 28.43
C ASP A 383 12.95 -4.34 27.27
N LEU A 384 13.95 -4.76 26.50
CA LEU A 384 14.44 -3.96 25.37
C LEU A 384 13.50 -4.02 24.16
N GLY A 385 12.46 -4.85 24.21
CA GLY A 385 11.41 -4.92 23.19
C GLY A 385 10.33 -3.85 23.37
N ASP A 386 10.28 -3.18 24.52
CA ASP A 386 9.34 -2.11 24.81
C ASP A 386 9.52 -0.92 23.85
N ASP A 387 8.42 -0.24 23.50
CA ASP A 387 8.36 0.85 22.52
C ASP A 387 9.38 1.97 22.80
N VAL A 388 9.69 2.21 24.08
CA VAL A 388 10.69 3.19 24.52
C VAL A 388 12.08 2.91 23.92
N TYR A 389 12.40 1.65 23.61
CA TYR A 389 13.68 1.23 23.04
C TYR A 389 13.64 0.91 21.55
N THR A 390 12.46 0.64 20.99
CA THR A 390 12.26 0.20 19.60
C THR A 390 11.74 1.29 18.68
N GLN A 391 11.38 2.48 19.20
CA GLN A 391 10.97 3.60 18.36
C GLN A 391 12.08 4.00 17.37
N GLY A 392 11.83 3.77 16.08
CA GLY A 392 12.78 4.04 15.00
C GLY A 392 14.00 3.10 14.95
N LYS A 393 13.99 1.98 15.68
CA LYS A 393 15.06 0.97 15.72
C LYS A 393 14.51 -0.46 15.62
N PRO A 394 15.25 -1.42 15.05
CA PRO A 394 14.72 -2.78 14.95
C PRO A 394 14.51 -3.38 16.33
N HIS A 395 13.50 -4.24 16.46
CA HIS A 395 13.26 -4.97 17.71
C HIS A 395 14.51 -5.80 18.09
N PRO A 396 14.89 -5.88 19.38
CA PRO A 396 16.12 -6.56 19.81
C PRO A 396 16.18 -8.05 19.46
N MET A 397 15.05 -8.72 19.22
CA MET A 397 15.04 -10.11 18.71
C MET A 397 15.64 -10.23 17.29
N ILE A 398 15.59 -9.15 16.52
CA ILE A 398 16.11 -9.06 15.15
C ILE A 398 17.50 -8.42 15.15
N ASP A 399 17.76 -7.43 16.01
CA ASP A 399 19.02 -6.68 16.00
C ASP A 399 19.73 -6.66 17.38
N PRO A 400 21.04 -6.97 17.44
CA PRO A 400 21.77 -7.05 18.71
C PRO A 400 22.24 -5.69 19.25
N ALA A 401 22.20 -4.60 18.48
CA ALA A 401 22.98 -3.39 18.77
C ALA A 401 22.62 -2.77 20.12
N LYS A 402 21.33 -2.63 20.43
CA LYS A 402 20.90 -2.04 21.71
C LYS A 402 21.27 -2.91 22.90
N ARG A 403 21.23 -4.25 22.75
CA ARG A 403 21.71 -5.18 23.78
C ARG A 403 23.20 -5.01 24.04
N ILE A 404 24.00 -4.87 22.98
CA ILE A 404 25.44 -4.65 23.08
C ILE A 404 25.74 -3.33 23.81
N GLU A 405 25.05 -2.25 23.46
CA GLU A 405 25.17 -0.93 24.10
C GLU A 405 24.88 -1.03 25.61
N CYS A 406 23.75 -1.63 25.99
CA CYS A 406 23.36 -1.77 27.39
C CYS A 406 24.34 -2.64 28.19
N MET A 407 24.87 -3.73 27.62
CA MET A 407 25.89 -4.55 28.27
C MET A 407 27.21 -3.79 28.46
N GLN A 408 27.57 -2.90 27.52
CA GLN A 408 28.73 -2.02 27.66
C GLN A 408 28.53 -1.00 28.79
N GLU A 409 27.36 -0.38 28.90
CA GLU A 409 27.07 0.53 30.02
C GLU A 409 27.09 -0.19 31.38
N ALA A 410 26.59 -1.42 31.45
CA ALA A 410 26.63 -2.23 32.66
C ALA A 410 28.04 -2.53 33.17
N ILE A 411 29.05 -2.61 32.27
CA ILE A 411 30.41 -2.93 32.69
C ILE A 411 31.05 -1.78 33.48
N ASP A 412 30.68 -0.55 33.18
CA ASP A 412 31.24 0.66 33.80
C ASP A 412 30.70 0.86 35.23
N ASP A 413 29.64 0.13 35.61
CA ASP A 413 29.17 0.01 36.99
C ASP A 413 29.98 -1.08 37.75
N GLY A 414 30.82 -0.64 38.69
CA GLY A 414 31.65 -1.51 39.52
C GLY A 414 30.89 -2.49 40.41
N SER A 415 29.59 -2.25 40.66
CA SER A 415 28.71 -3.13 41.43
C SER A 415 28.18 -4.32 40.63
N THR A 416 28.23 -4.27 39.30
CA THR A 416 27.74 -5.35 38.42
C THR A 416 28.51 -6.64 38.68
N GLY A 417 27.79 -7.68 39.11
CA GLY A 417 28.34 -9.04 39.26
C GLY A 417 27.80 -10.02 38.22
N VAL A 418 26.60 -9.79 37.71
CA VAL A 418 25.96 -10.65 36.71
C VAL A 418 25.32 -9.82 35.60
N ILE A 419 25.58 -10.21 34.36
CA ILE A 419 24.78 -9.79 33.19
C ILE A 419 23.91 -10.98 32.78
N LEU A 420 22.59 -10.79 32.78
CA LEU A 420 21.59 -11.80 32.45
C LEU A 420 20.89 -11.45 31.13
N LEU A 421 20.76 -12.42 30.22
CA LEU A 421 20.17 -12.20 28.89
C LEU A 421 19.41 -13.43 28.37
N ASP A 422 18.51 -13.20 27.42
CA ASP A 422 17.81 -14.23 26.65
C ASP A 422 18.31 -14.29 25.20
N ILE A 423 18.22 -15.48 24.60
CA ILE A 423 18.46 -15.72 23.18
C ILE A 423 17.21 -16.36 22.60
N MET A 424 16.42 -15.57 21.88
CA MET A 424 15.21 -16.02 21.20
C MET A 424 15.56 -16.62 19.83
N LEU A 425 15.19 -17.86 19.60
CA LEU A 425 15.28 -18.53 18.29
C LEU A 425 13.91 -18.52 17.59
N GLY A 426 13.80 -19.24 16.47
CA GLY A 426 12.56 -19.38 15.71
C GLY A 426 12.41 -18.34 14.59
N TYR A 427 11.31 -18.44 13.85
CA TYR A 427 10.98 -17.52 12.75
C TYR A 427 10.78 -16.10 13.28
N GLY A 428 11.14 -15.09 12.48
CA GLY A 428 11.11 -13.68 12.86
C GLY A 428 12.31 -13.22 13.70
N SER A 429 13.04 -14.12 14.38
CA SER A 429 14.26 -13.80 15.12
C SER A 429 15.50 -13.75 14.22
N HIS A 430 16.58 -13.11 14.69
CA HIS A 430 17.87 -13.06 14.00
C HIS A 430 18.42 -14.47 13.67
N GLU A 431 19.16 -14.59 12.57
CA GLU A 431 19.67 -15.87 12.04
C GLU A 431 20.72 -16.54 12.95
N ASP A 432 21.56 -15.75 13.61
CA ASP A 432 22.56 -16.22 14.59
C ASP A 432 22.79 -15.19 15.71
N MET A 433 21.80 -15.02 16.59
CA MET A 433 21.90 -14.02 17.67
C MET A 433 23.02 -14.35 18.68
N ALA A 434 23.25 -15.64 18.94
CA ALA A 434 24.34 -16.09 19.81
C ALA A 434 25.70 -15.66 19.24
N GLY A 435 25.94 -15.90 17.94
CA GLY A 435 27.14 -15.46 17.24
C GLY A 435 27.27 -13.93 17.18
N ALA A 436 26.17 -13.19 16.99
CA ALA A 436 26.17 -11.73 16.95
C ALA A 436 26.57 -11.08 18.29
N LEU A 437 26.12 -11.63 19.43
CA LEU A 437 26.46 -11.11 20.76
C LEU A 437 27.83 -11.57 21.26
N LEU A 438 28.36 -12.67 20.70
CA LEU A 438 29.59 -13.32 21.14
C LEU A 438 30.79 -12.37 21.26
N PRO A 439 31.13 -11.52 20.26
CA PRO A 439 32.29 -10.64 20.35
C PRO A 439 32.17 -9.61 21.48
N ALA A 440 30.94 -9.12 21.73
CA ALA A 440 30.69 -8.19 22.81
C ALA A 440 30.85 -8.87 24.18
N ILE A 441 30.30 -10.07 24.34
CA ILE A 441 30.41 -10.85 25.59
C ILE A 441 31.88 -11.13 25.93
N ILE A 442 32.66 -11.63 24.97
CA ILE A 442 34.10 -11.94 25.17
C ILE A 442 34.86 -10.68 25.58
N ARG A 443 34.70 -9.58 24.82
CA ARG A 443 35.37 -8.31 25.10
C ARG A 443 35.04 -7.77 26.50
N LEU A 444 33.77 -7.82 26.90
CA LEU A 444 33.32 -7.30 28.20
C LEU A 444 33.81 -8.16 29.37
N ARG A 445 33.80 -9.48 29.21
CA ARG A 445 34.38 -10.43 30.16
C ARG A 445 35.88 -10.20 30.33
N ASP A 446 36.61 -10.03 29.24
CA ASP A 446 38.06 -9.84 29.26
C ASP A 446 38.41 -8.47 29.87
N LYS A 447 37.66 -7.41 29.57
CA LYS A 447 37.77 -6.10 30.25
C LYS A 447 37.59 -6.24 31.77
N ALA A 448 36.54 -6.94 32.22
CA ALA A 448 36.33 -7.17 33.65
C ALA A 448 37.52 -7.88 34.31
N ARG A 449 38.07 -8.89 33.64
CA ARG A 449 39.22 -9.67 34.10
C ARG A 449 40.50 -8.83 34.18
N GLU A 450 40.75 -7.97 33.20
CA GLU A 450 41.87 -7.02 33.19
C GLU A 450 41.78 -6.01 34.34
N GLU A 451 40.56 -5.58 34.69
CA GLU A 451 40.28 -4.73 35.87
C GLU A 451 40.37 -5.49 37.20
N GLY A 452 40.67 -6.80 37.19
CA GLY A 452 40.68 -7.65 38.38
C GLY A 452 39.29 -7.88 38.99
N ARG A 453 38.22 -7.66 38.23
CA ARG A 453 36.83 -7.86 38.65
C ARG A 453 36.28 -9.18 38.14
N LYS A 454 35.52 -9.87 38.99
CA LYS A 454 34.70 -11.02 38.56
C LYS A 454 33.41 -10.50 37.91
N LEU A 455 32.99 -11.15 36.83
CA LEU A 455 31.73 -10.90 36.14
C LEU A 455 31.22 -12.22 35.57
N PHE A 456 29.95 -12.52 35.81
CA PHE A 456 29.29 -13.68 35.22
C PHE A 456 28.30 -13.26 34.14
N PHE A 457 28.33 -13.94 33.01
CA PHE A 457 27.26 -13.89 32.02
C PHE A 457 26.38 -15.12 32.21
N VAL A 458 25.07 -14.90 32.37
CA VAL A 458 24.07 -15.97 32.49
C VAL A 458 23.06 -15.80 31.36
N ALA A 459 22.71 -16.87 30.67
CA ALA A 459 21.77 -16.80 29.58
C ALA A 459 20.78 -17.96 29.55
N THR A 460 19.64 -17.73 28.93
CA THR A 460 18.71 -18.79 28.50
C THR A 460 18.52 -18.74 26.99
N VAL A 461 18.32 -19.90 26.36
CA VAL A 461 18.01 -20.03 24.93
C VAL A 461 16.57 -20.49 24.80
N CYS A 462 15.69 -19.60 24.35
CA CYS A 462 14.29 -19.86 24.06
C CYS A 462 14.16 -20.40 22.63
N GLY A 463 14.16 -21.72 22.47
CA GLY A 463 14.08 -22.37 21.16
C GLY A 463 14.04 -23.89 21.20
N THR A 464 13.88 -24.51 20.03
CA THR A 464 13.86 -25.97 19.85
C THR A 464 15.00 -26.46 18.96
N ARG A 465 15.25 -27.77 18.99
CA ARG A 465 16.20 -28.41 18.06
C ARG A 465 15.72 -28.42 16.60
N ARG A 466 14.48 -28.00 16.34
CA ARG A 466 13.89 -27.90 14.99
C ARG A 466 13.96 -26.48 14.42
N ASP A 467 14.30 -25.49 15.24
CA ASP A 467 14.51 -24.12 14.79
C ASP A 467 15.73 -24.05 13.85
N PHE A 468 15.60 -23.25 12.79
CA PHE A 468 16.59 -23.21 11.70
C PHE A 468 17.95 -22.65 12.14
N GLN A 469 17.99 -21.85 13.21
CA GLN A 469 19.25 -21.35 13.80
C GLN A 469 20.11 -22.47 14.43
N GLY A 470 19.47 -23.57 14.85
CA GLY A 470 20.12 -24.68 15.56
C GLY A 470 20.32 -24.41 17.05
N TYR A 471 19.43 -24.95 17.90
CA TYR A 471 19.47 -24.79 19.36
C TYR A 471 20.78 -25.23 20.01
N ASP A 472 21.23 -26.47 19.74
CA ASP A 472 22.44 -27.00 20.41
C ASP A 472 23.68 -26.18 20.01
N LYS A 473 23.77 -25.73 18.75
CA LYS A 473 24.83 -24.83 18.27
C LYS A 473 24.83 -23.48 19.01
N ALA A 474 23.66 -22.86 19.19
CA ALA A 474 23.55 -21.60 19.93
C ALA A 474 23.99 -21.75 21.39
N VAL A 475 23.58 -22.86 22.04
CA VAL A 475 23.99 -23.20 23.41
C VAL A 475 25.50 -23.41 23.52
N GLU A 476 26.08 -24.20 22.62
CA GLU A 476 27.53 -24.48 22.58
C GLU A 476 28.34 -23.19 22.39
N THR A 477 27.95 -22.35 21.42
CA THR A 477 28.60 -21.06 21.12
C THR A 477 28.70 -20.16 22.35
N LEU A 478 27.62 -20.07 23.14
CA LEU A 478 27.60 -19.27 24.37
C LEU A 478 28.45 -19.90 25.48
N LYS A 479 28.37 -21.22 25.66
CA LYS A 479 29.18 -21.95 26.66
C LYS A 479 30.67 -21.82 26.39
N GLU A 480 31.10 -21.88 25.13
CA GLU A 480 32.51 -21.69 24.74
C GLU A 480 33.03 -20.27 25.08
N ALA A 481 32.16 -19.26 25.09
CA ALA A 481 32.48 -17.92 25.57
C ALA A 481 32.43 -17.78 27.11
N GLY A 482 32.20 -18.86 27.86
CA GLY A 482 32.12 -18.84 29.32
C GLY A 482 30.81 -18.28 29.86
N VAL A 483 29.75 -18.25 29.06
CA VAL A 483 28.39 -17.92 29.52
C VAL A 483 27.80 -19.13 30.22
N ILE A 484 27.15 -18.93 31.37
CA ILE A 484 26.39 -19.96 32.07
C ILE A 484 25.02 -20.08 31.38
N VAL A 485 24.86 -21.07 30.51
CA VAL A 485 23.63 -21.28 29.74
C VAL A 485 22.69 -22.24 30.49
N CYS A 486 21.49 -21.76 30.81
CA CYS A 486 20.47 -22.49 31.57
C CYS A 486 19.33 -22.97 30.64
N GLU A 487 18.67 -24.07 31.02
CA GLU A 487 17.64 -24.74 30.21
C GLU A 487 16.38 -23.89 29.97
N ASN A 488 16.06 -23.00 30.91
CA ASN A 488 14.89 -22.13 30.87
C ASN A 488 15.16 -20.83 31.64
N ASN A 489 14.23 -19.88 31.54
CA ASN A 489 14.38 -18.57 32.15
C ASN A 489 14.40 -18.61 33.70
N LYS A 490 13.53 -19.40 34.35
CA LYS A 490 13.53 -19.58 35.82
C LYS A 490 14.91 -19.97 36.35
N LEU A 491 15.54 -20.98 35.76
CA LEU A 491 16.87 -21.46 36.16
C LEU A 491 17.97 -20.42 35.88
N ALA A 492 17.87 -19.66 34.79
CA ALA A 492 18.80 -18.58 34.49
C ALA A 492 18.75 -17.48 35.56
N VAL A 493 17.54 -17.06 35.95
CA VAL A 493 17.33 -16.05 36.98
C VAL A 493 17.79 -16.57 38.34
N HIS A 494 17.45 -17.81 38.68
CA HIS A 494 17.89 -18.44 39.94
C HIS A 494 19.41 -18.56 40.04
N THR A 495 20.06 -18.93 38.93
CA THR A 495 21.52 -18.98 38.84
C THR A 495 22.14 -17.59 38.99
N ALA A 496 21.55 -16.55 38.39
CA ALA A 496 21.99 -15.17 38.55
C ALA A 496 21.86 -14.68 40.00
N ILE A 497 20.77 -15.02 40.69
CA ILE A 497 20.54 -14.72 42.12
C ILE A 497 21.60 -15.42 42.99
N ARG A 498 21.87 -16.70 42.75
CA ARG A 498 22.92 -17.46 43.44
C ARG A 498 24.32 -16.93 43.16
N ALA A 499 24.58 -16.46 41.95
CA ALA A 499 25.87 -15.90 41.56
C ALA A 499 26.25 -14.65 42.37
N ILE A 500 25.27 -13.88 42.86
CA ILE A 500 25.48 -12.72 43.74
C ILE A 500 25.35 -13.05 45.25
N GLY A 501 25.25 -14.34 45.61
CA GLY A 501 25.21 -14.81 46.99
C GLY A 501 23.83 -14.83 47.65
N LEU A 502 22.75 -14.65 46.89
CA LEU A 502 21.37 -14.73 47.38
C LEU A 502 20.71 -16.06 46.97
N ASP A 503 19.55 -16.38 47.54
CA ASP A 503 18.74 -17.53 47.12
C ASP A 503 17.24 -17.23 47.32
N PHE A 504 16.38 -18.05 46.72
CA PHE A 504 14.94 -18.04 46.99
C PHE A 504 14.38 -19.47 46.97
N GLU A 505 13.33 -19.71 47.76
CA GLU A 505 12.57 -20.97 47.74
C GLU A 505 11.15 -20.71 47.26
N GLU A 506 10.68 -21.55 46.33
CA GLU A 506 9.27 -21.55 45.92
C GLU A 506 8.46 -22.42 46.89
N PRO A 507 7.31 -21.92 47.39
CA PRO A 507 6.48 -22.70 48.27
C PRO A 507 5.83 -23.86 47.50
N VAL A 508 5.86 -25.06 48.09
CA VAL A 508 5.10 -26.21 47.59
C VAL A 508 3.61 -25.92 47.75
N LYS A 509 2.85 -25.99 46.64
CA LYS A 509 1.42 -25.70 46.61
C LYS A 509 0.62 -26.98 46.89
N GLU A 510 -0.32 -26.91 47.83
CA GLU A 510 -1.26 -28.00 48.07
C GLU A 510 -2.34 -28.05 46.98
N ILE A 511 -2.90 -29.24 46.71
CA ILE A 511 -4.04 -29.40 45.81
C ILE A 511 -5.33 -29.42 46.64
N ARG A 512 -6.24 -28.49 46.37
CA ARG A 512 -7.55 -28.35 47.02
C ARG A 512 -8.68 -28.88 46.12
N PRO A 513 -9.84 -29.26 46.70
CA PRO A 513 -11.02 -29.60 45.91
C PRO A 513 -11.47 -28.44 45.01
N LYS A 514 -11.79 -28.75 43.75
CA LYS A 514 -12.21 -27.76 42.75
C LYS A 514 -13.56 -27.12 43.11
N THR A 515 -13.65 -25.79 43.05
CA THR A 515 -14.91 -25.06 43.22
C THR A 515 -15.42 -24.55 41.88
N THR A 516 -16.66 -24.87 41.52
CA THR A 516 -17.25 -24.43 40.23
C THR A 516 -18.11 -23.19 40.40
N ALA A 517 -17.86 -22.15 39.60
CA ALA A 517 -18.70 -20.95 39.55
C ALA A 517 -19.99 -21.18 38.73
N ARG A 518 -21.06 -20.45 39.04
CA ARG A 518 -22.29 -20.45 38.23
C ARG A 518 -22.14 -19.47 37.07
N ILE A 519 -21.96 -19.99 35.86
CA ILE A 519 -21.79 -19.20 34.64
C ILE A 519 -22.84 -19.52 33.58
N GLN A 520 -23.09 -18.57 32.67
CA GLN A 520 -23.78 -18.84 31.42
C GLN A 520 -22.79 -19.46 30.44
N LYS A 521 -23.10 -20.65 29.91
CA LYS A 521 -22.25 -21.28 28.89
C LYS A 521 -22.50 -20.66 27.53
N THR A 522 -21.42 -20.41 26.81
CA THR A 522 -21.40 -20.02 25.40
C THR A 522 -20.95 -21.20 24.56
N GLU A 523 -21.28 -21.23 23.27
CA GLU A 523 -20.83 -22.26 22.34
C GLU A 523 -19.78 -21.69 21.37
N ALA A 524 -18.80 -22.51 21.02
CA ALA A 524 -17.81 -22.15 20.02
C ALA A 524 -18.45 -22.11 18.62
N SER A 525 -18.09 -21.09 17.84
CA SER A 525 -18.45 -20.99 16.43
C SER A 525 -17.82 -22.11 15.61
N GLU A 526 -18.54 -22.64 14.62
CA GLU A 526 -18.02 -23.64 13.68
C GLU A 526 -16.75 -23.17 12.95
N LYS A 527 -16.65 -21.87 12.64
CA LYS A 527 -15.46 -21.30 11.97
C LYS A 527 -14.22 -21.31 12.86
N LEU A 528 -14.38 -21.13 14.17
CA LEU A 528 -13.27 -21.22 15.12
C LEU A 528 -12.85 -22.68 15.31
N LEU A 529 -13.80 -23.61 15.32
CA LEU A 529 -13.50 -25.05 15.34
C LEU A 529 -12.76 -25.48 14.07
N GLU A 530 -13.14 -24.95 12.90
CA GLU A 530 -12.43 -25.17 11.64
C GLU A 530 -10.99 -24.63 11.71
N LEU A 531 -10.81 -23.39 12.16
CA LEU A 531 -9.49 -22.77 12.35
C LEU A 531 -8.57 -23.64 13.22
N LEU A 532 -9.11 -24.22 14.29
CA LEU A 532 -8.36 -25.07 15.22
C LEU A 532 -8.26 -26.54 14.80
N SER A 533 -8.83 -26.96 13.68
CA SER A 533 -8.80 -28.37 13.23
C SER A 533 -8.23 -28.57 11.83
N GLN A 534 -8.11 -27.51 11.04
CA GLN A 534 -7.56 -27.53 9.68
C GLN A 534 -6.40 -26.57 9.53
N LYS A 535 -5.49 -26.87 8.60
CA LYS A 535 -4.44 -25.93 8.23
C LYS A 535 -5.08 -24.63 7.69
N PRO A 536 -4.54 -23.45 8.06
CA PRO A 536 -5.10 -22.19 7.60
C PRO A 536 -4.87 -22.00 6.09
N ARG A 537 -5.81 -21.33 5.45
CA ARG A 537 -5.71 -20.82 4.08
C ARG A 537 -5.60 -19.31 4.19
N VAL A 538 -4.43 -18.77 3.82
CA VAL A 538 -3.97 -17.46 4.32
C VAL A 538 -3.91 -16.42 3.22
N ILE A 539 -4.50 -15.25 3.49
CA ILE A 539 -4.13 -14.02 2.80
C ILE A 539 -3.16 -13.27 3.71
N ASN A 540 -1.89 -13.19 3.31
CA ASN A 540 -0.87 -12.47 4.06
C ASN A 540 -0.79 -11.02 3.56
N VAL A 541 -0.94 -10.06 4.46
CA VAL A 541 -0.93 -8.62 4.20
C VAL A 541 0.24 -8.01 4.96
N GLY A 542 1.26 -7.56 4.24
CA GLY A 542 2.49 -7.00 4.82
C GLY A 542 3.70 -7.91 4.57
N LEU A 543 4.41 -8.27 5.65
CA LEU A 543 5.73 -8.92 5.60
C LEU A 543 5.66 -10.26 4.83
N LYS A 544 6.31 -10.31 3.66
CA LYS A 544 6.34 -11.50 2.79
C LYS A 544 7.00 -12.71 3.47
N SER A 545 7.95 -12.48 4.38
CA SER A 545 8.60 -13.54 5.16
C SER A 545 7.60 -14.37 5.97
N PHE A 546 6.45 -13.80 6.39
CA PHE A 546 5.41 -14.57 7.06
C PHE A 546 4.70 -15.52 6.08
N ALA A 547 4.41 -15.07 4.85
CA ALA A 547 3.84 -15.94 3.82
C ALA A 547 4.76 -17.12 3.48
N GLU A 548 6.06 -16.88 3.35
CA GLU A 548 7.06 -17.91 3.03
C GLU A 548 7.14 -18.99 4.11
N VAL A 549 7.08 -18.60 5.39
CA VAL A 549 7.04 -19.55 6.51
C VAL A 549 5.76 -20.36 6.47
N ILE A 550 4.60 -19.72 6.31
CA ILE A 550 3.30 -20.41 6.28
C ILE A 550 3.24 -21.41 5.10
N GLU A 551 3.73 -21.03 3.93
CA GLU A 551 3.83 -21.88 2.74
C GLU A 551 4.78 -23.07 2.96
N ALA A 552 5.93 -22.86 3.63
CA ALA A 552 6.88 -23.93 3.95
C ALA A 552 6.28 -25.01 4.86
N PHE A 553 5.23 -24.67 5.63
CA PHE A 553 4.47 -25.61 6.44
C PHE A 553 3.27 -26.23 5.69
N GLY A 554 3.16 -26.01 4.37
CA GLY A 554 2.23 -26.67 3.47
C GLY A 554 0.80 -26.15 3.60
N CYS A 555 0.65 -24.83 3.68
CA CYS A 555 -0.62 -24.11 3.62
C CYS A 555 -0.75 -23.38 2.28
N ASP A 556 -1.99 -23.15 1.83
CA ASP A 556 -2.27 -22.28 0.70
C ASP A 556 -2.16 -20.82 1.16
N VAL A 557 -1.31 -20.04 0.49
CA VAL A 557 -1.03 -18.65 0.86
C VAL A 557 -1.03 -17.75 -0.38
N VAL A 558 -1.69 -16.61 -0.28
CA VAL A 558 -1.56 -15.51 -1.23
C VAL A 558 -0.89 -14.34 -0.54
N GLN A 559 0.21 -13.87 -1.12
CA GLN A 559 0.91 -12.67 -0.68
C GLN A 559 0.21 -11.44 -1.27
N TYR A 560 -0.38 -10.59 -0.43
CA TYR A 560 -0.84 -9.26 -0.81
C TYR A 560 0.28 -8.24 -0.53
N ASP A 561 0.95 -7.82 -1.59
CA ASP A 561 1.90 -6.70 -1.61
C ASP A 561 1.14 -5.38 -1.43
N TRP A 562 0.79 -5.13 -0.18
CA TRP A 562 0.02 -3.99 0.25
C TRP A 562 0.85 -2.71 0.20
N ALA A 563 0.21 -1.62 -0.24
CA ALA A 563 0.72 -0.26 -0.13
C ALA A 563 -0.39 0.65 0.43
N PRO A 564 -0.03 1.71 1.17
CA PRO A 564 -1.00 2.68 1.68
C PRO A 564 -1.92 3.20 0.56
N PRO A 565 -3.25 3.01 0.68
CA PRO A 565 -4.19 3.62 -0.25
C PRO A 565 -4.05 5.13 -0.25
N ALA A 566 -4.34 5.79 -1.37
CA ALA A 566 -4.27 7.26 -1.49
C ALA A 566 -2.91 7.84 -1.04
N GLY A 567 -1.82 7.11 -1.29
CA GLY A 567 -0.46 7.53 -0.90
C GLY A 567 -0.28 7.72 0.61
N GLY A 568 -1.13 7.09 1.44
CA GLY A 568 -1.13 7.20 2.90
C GLY A 568 -1.85 8.44 3.45
N ASN A 569 -2.60 9.17 2.62
CA ASN A 569 -3.39 10.31 3.09
C ASN A 569 -4.62 9.81 3.87
N VAL A 570 -4.58 9.92 5.21
CA VAL A 570 -5.63 9.45 6.12
C VAL A 570 -7.00 10.06 5.82
N GLU A 571 -7.06 11.35 5.45
CA GLU A 571 -8.32 12.02 5.10
C GLU A 571 -8.93 11.39 3.85
N LEU A 572 -8.13 11.18 2.80
CA LEU A 572 -8.58 10.53 1.57
C LEU A 572 -8.95 9.06 1.79
N ILE A 573 -8.25 8.34 2.67
CA ILE A 573 -8.61 6.98 3.05
C ILE A 573 -9.99 6.95 3.72
N LYS A 574 -10.27 7.89 4.64
CA LYS A 574 -11.60 8.03 5.25
C LYS A 574 -12.67 8.34 4.20
N VAL A 575 -12.39 9.25 3.25
CA VAL A 575 -13.27 9.55 2.10
C VAL A 575 -13.56 8.30 1.27
N LEU A 576 -12.54 7.53 0.90
CA LEU A 576 -12.70 6.30 0.11
C LEU A 576 -13.51 5.25 0.86
N ASN A 577 -13.26 5.06 2.15
CA ASN A 577 -14.03 4.13 2.99
C ASN A 577 -15.49 4.54 3.13
N PHE A 578 -15.75 5.84 3.31
CA PHE A 578 -17.10 6.37 3.33
C PHE A 578 -17.81 6.08 2.00
N LEU A 579 -17.17 6.35 0.86
CA LEU A 579 -17.76 6.09 -0.46
C LEU A 579 -18.02 4.61 -0.72
N ARG A 580 -17.22 3.69 -0.17
CA ARG A 580 -17.43 2.24 -0.27
C ARG A 580 -18.58 1.72 0.60
N SER A 581 -18.77 2.32 1.77
CA SER A 581 -19.75 1.89 2.77
C SER A 581 -20.99 2.78 2.82
N CYS A 582 -21.15 3.67 1.82
CA CYS A 582 -22.23 4.61 1.73
C CYS A 582 -23.57 3.86 1.68
N ARG A 583 -24.41 4.04 2.69
CA ARG A 583 -25.71 3.35 2.78
C ARG A 583 -26.75 3.91 1.83
N GLU A 584 -26.60 5.17 1.42
CA GLU A 584 -27.57 5.87 0.59
C GLU A 584 -27.46 5.48 -0.88
N MET A 585 -26.29 5.00 -1.32
CA MET A 585 -26.05 4.63 -2.71
C MET A 585 -24.90 3.62 -2.84
N ASP A 586 -25.15 2.55 -3.59
CA ASP A 586 -24.09 1.68 -4.08
C ASP A 586 -23.39 2.35 -5.27
N ILE A 587 -22.16 2.84 -5.03
CA ILE A 587 -21.38 3.54 -6.05
C ILE A 587 -20.99 2.60 -7.20
N ASP A 588 -20.82 1.30 -6.96
CA ASP A 588 -20.45 0.35 -8.01
C ASP A 588 -21.64 0.12 -8.96
N GLU A 589 -22.86 0.05 -8.43
CA GLU A 589 -24.08 0.00 -9.23
C GLU A 589 -24.31 1.30 -10.01
N ALA A 590 -24.10 2.46 -9.38
CA ALA A 590 -24.15 3.76 -10.05
C ALA A 590 -23.15 3.84 -11.21
N ASN A 591 -21.90 3.41 -10.97
CA ASN A 591 -20.85 3.38 -11.97
C ASN A 591 -21.18 2.44 -13.14
N ARG A 592 -21.76 1.26 -12.87
CA ARG A 592 -22.26 0.34 -13.91
C ARG A 592 -23.33 1.00 -14.78
N SER A 593 -24.23 1.78 -14.18
CA SER A 593 -25.27 2.51 -14.91
C SER A 593 -24.69 3.59 -15.84
N VAL A 594 -23.63 4.28 -15.40
CA VAL A 594 -22.92 5.27 -16.23
C VAL A 594 -22.27 4.61 -17.45
N ILE A 595 -21.52 3.52 -17.26
CA ILE A 595 -20.85 2.87 -18.41
C ILE A 595 -21.82 2.15 -19.34
N ALA A 596 -22.98 1.71 -18.85
CA ALA A 596 -24.00 1.11 -19.69
C ALA A 596 -24.49 2.10 -20.77
N LYS A 597 -24.59 3.40 -20.43
CA LYS A 597 -24.86 4.46 -21.42
C LYS A 597 -23.75 4.59 -22.45
N VAL A 598 -22.49 4.53 -22.03
CA VAL A 598 -21.34 4.61 -22.94
C VAL A 598 -21.38 3.45 -23.95
N VAL A 599 -21.62 2.23 -23.49
CA VAL A 599 -21.71 1.03 -24.34
C VAL A 599 -22.90 1.07 -25.30
N ALA A 600 -24.04 1.60 -24.85
CA ALA A 600 -25.25 1.68 -25.67
C ALA A 600 -25.20 2.75 -26.77
N SER A 601 -24.25 3.69 -26.69
CA SER A 601 -24.20 4.88 -27.55
C SER A 601 -24.09 4.57 -29.05
N GLN A 602 -24.70 5.44 -29.87
CA GLN A 602 -24.73 5.34 -31.33
C GLN A 602 -24.37 6.69 -31.97
N PRO A 603 -23.07 7.07 -31.94
CA PRO A 603 -22.59 8.30 -32.55
C PRO A 603 -22.63 8.26 -34.08
N VAL A 604 -23.23 9.28 -34.68
CA VAL A 604 -23.35 9.46 -36.13
C VAL A 604 -22.91 10.87 -36.53
N ILE A 605 -21.99 10.97 -37.49
CA ILE A 605 -21.63 12.25 -38.11
C ILE A 605 -22.79 12.67 -39.00
N ARG A 606 -23.42 13.80 -38.70
CA ARG A 606 -24.57 14.33 -39.45
C ARG A 606 -24.17 15.33 -40.51
N ASP A 607 -23.20 16.16 -40.21
CA ASP A 607 -22.84 17.27 -41.07
C ASP A 607 -21.44 17.84 -40.78
N VAL A 608 -20.99 18.74 -41.65
CA VAL A 608 -19.90 19.69 -41.41
C VAL A 608 -20.41 21.09 -41.74
N VAL A 609 -20.41 21.96 -40.74
CA VAL A 609 -21.03 23.30 -40.83
C VAL A 609 -20.15 24.36 -40.15
N PRO A 610 -20.29 25.66 -40.46
CA PRO A 610 -19.62 26.71 -39.70
C PRO A 610 -20.02 26.66 -38.22
N ALA A 611 -19.06 26.80 -37.30
CA ALA A 611 -19.27 26.64 -35.86
C ALA A 611 -20.44 27.50 -35.33
N LYS A 612 -20.55 28.75 -35.78
CA LYS A 612 -21.63 29.67 -35.39
C LYS A 612 -23.05 29.21 -35.72
N SER A 613 -23.20 28.26 -36.64
CA SER A 613 -24.51 27.74 -37.02
C SER A 613 -25.09 26.75 -36.00
N VAL A 614 -24.23 26.15 -35.16
CA VAL A 614 -24.61 25.12 -34.19
C VAL A 614 -24.17 25.45 -32.75
N ILE A 615 -23.23 26.38 -32.59
CA ILE A 615 -22.79 26.94 -31.31
C ILE A 615 -23.28 28.38 -31.23
N LYS A 616 -24.36 28.60 -30.47
CA LYS A 616 -25.06 29.89 -30.41
C LYS A 616 -24.20 31.01 -29.82
N GLU A 617 -23.35 30.69 -28.85
CA GLU A 617 -22.48 31.61 -28.12
C GLU A 617 -21.51 32.33 -29.08
N LEU A 618 -21.12 31.69 -30.19
CA LEU A 618 -20.27 32.30 -31.22
C LEU A 618 -20.94 33.43 -32.00
N ASN A 619 -22.25 33.66 -31.84
CA ASN A 619 -22.98 34.77 -32.46
C ASN A 619 -23.10 36.00 -31.54
N GLU A 620 -22.59 35.95 -30.31
CA GLU A 620 -22.75 37.01 -29.31
C GLU A 620 -21.66 38.11 -29.39
N GLY A 621 -20.83 38.09 -30.44
CA GLY A 621 -19.78 39.07 -30.68
C GLY A 621 -18.48 38.41 -31.16
N LYS A 622 -17.33 38.95 -30.75
CA LYS A 622 -16.03 38.31 -30.97
C LYS A 622 -15.84 37.23 -29.90
N VAL A 623 -16.06 35.98 -30.25
CA VAL A 623 -15.92 34.84 -29.32
C VAL A 623 -14.93 33.84 -29.90
N ILE A 624 -14.01 33.38 -29.07
CA ILE A 624 -13.07 32.29 -29.37
C ILE A 624 -13.28 31.20 -28.34
N LEU A 625 -13.49 29.96 -28.80
CA LEU A 625 -13.45 28.80 -27.92
C LEU A 625 -12.01 28.32 -27.73
N HIS A 626 -11.70 27.69 -26.60
CA HIS A 626 -10.38 27.10 -26.33
C HIS A 626 -10.49 25.74 -25.63
N ALA A 627 -9.43 24.94 -25.71
CA ALA A 627 -9.34 23.68 -24.97
C ALA A 627 -9.10 23.89 -23.47
N GLY A 628 -9.42 22.87 -22.67
CA GLY A 628 -9.15 22.83 -21.23
C GLY A 628 -10.18 23.58 -20.37
N PRO A 629 -9.96 23.64 -19.04
CA PRO A 629 -10.81 24.39 -18.12
C PRO A 629 -10.70 25.93 -18.36
N PRO A 630 -11.61 26.74 -17.79
CA PRO A 630 -11.63 28.19 -17.97
C PRO A 630 -10.27 28.87 -17.71
N ILE A 631 -9.81 29.70 -18.64
CA ILE A 631 -8.55 30.44 -18.52
C ILE A 631 -8.68 31.83 -19.17
N ARG A 632 -7.98 32.82 -18.62
CA ARG A 632 -7.89 34.16 -19.21
C ARG A 632 -6.79 34.21 -20.26
N PHE A 633 -6.95 35.06 -21.28
CA PHE A 633 -6.01 35.18 -22.40
C PHE A 633 -4.57 35.45 -21.94
N GLU A 634 -4.37 36.34 -20.97
CA GLU A 634 -3.04 36.69 -20.44
C GLU A 634 -2.31 35.53 -19.77
N ASN A 635 -3.04 34.50 -19.34
CA ASN A 635 -2.49 33.30 -18.71
C ASN A 635 -2.34 32.14 -19.70
N MET A 636 -2.86 32.25 -20.92
CA MET A 636 -2.70 31.21 -21.94
C MET A 636 -1.23 31.08 -22.32
N PRO A 637 -0.71 29.86 -22.52
CA PRO A 637 0.64 29.66 -23.06
C PRO A 637 0.78 30.31 -24.43
N ASP A 638 2.00 30.75 -24.76
CA ASP A 638 2.29 31.45 -26.02
C ASP A 638 1.78 30.72 -27.28
N PRO A 639 1.94 29.39 -27.47
CA PRO A 639 1.34 28.69 -28.61
C PRO A 639 -0.20 28.83 -28.67
N VAL A 640 -0.89 28.79 -27.53
CA VAL A 640 -2.35 28.99 -27.48
C VAL A 640 -2.71 30.44 -27.84
N GLN A 641 -1.94 31.42 -27.36
CA GLN A 641 -2.11 32.82 -27.77
C GLN A 641 -1.86 33.00 -29.29
N GLY A 642 -0.86 32.33 -29.85
CA GLY A 642 -0.59 32.30 -31.28
C GLY A 642 -1.76 31.73 -32.09
N SER A 643 -2.40 30.67 -31.60
CA SER A 643 -3.63 30.14 -32.19
C SER A 643 -4.77 31.16 -32.15
N CYS A 644 -4.93 31.91 -31.06
CA CYS A 644 -5.92 33.00 -30.98
C CYS A 644 -5.62 34.12 -31.98
N VAL A 645 -4.34 34.47 -32.19
CA VAL A 645 -3.92 35.43 -33.22
C VAL A 645 -4.33 34.94 -34.61
N GLY A 646 -4.03 33.68 -34.94
CA GLY A 646 -4.41 33.12 -36.24
C GLY A 646 -5.94 33.07 -36.45
N ALA A 647 -6.72 32.81 -35.39
CA ALA A 647 -8.18 32.89 -35.46
C ALA A 647 -8.68 34.32 -35.70
N ALA A 648 -8.10 35.33 -35.04
CA ALA A 648 -8.46 36.74 -35.26
C ALA A 648 -8.13 37.21 -36.69
N LEU A 649 -7.01 36.74 -37.27
CA LEU A 649 -6.65 36.99 -38.67
C LEU A 649 -7.62 36.28 -39.63
N PHE A 650 -7.97 35.02 -39.35
CA PHE A 650 -8.92 34.24 -40.14
C PHE A 650 -10.33 34.85 -40.15
N GLU A 651 -10.81 35.35 -39.01
CA GLU A 651 -12.11 36.02 -38.88
C GLU A 651 -12.11 37.46 -39.42
N GLY A 652 -10.94 37.99 -39.79
CA GLY A 652 -10.80 39.36 -40.29
C GLY A 652 -11.01 40.42 -39.21
N TRP A 653 -10.78 40.09 -37.94
CA TRP A 653 -10.86 41.06 -36.83
C TRP A 653 -9.65 41.99 -36.79
N ALA A 654 -8.52 41.54 -37.36
CA ALA A 654 -7.26 42.26 -37.45
C ALA A 654 -6.56 41.96 -38.78
N ALA A 655 -5.73 42.88 -39.27
CA ALA A 655 -4.92 42.69 -40.47
C ALA A 655 -3.48 42.25 -40.17
N THR A 656 -2.99 42.55 -38.96
CA THR A 656 -1.62 42.20 -38.52
C THR A 656 -1.64 41.47 -37.17
N GLU A 657 -0.54 40.79 -36.85
CA GLU A 657 -0.34 40.17 -35.53
C GLU A 657 -0.47 41.19 -34.39
N GLU A 658 0.10 42.39 -34.56
CA GLU A 658 0.09 43.43 -33.54
C GLU A 658 -1.33 43.92 -33.24
N GLU A 659 -2.15 44.11 -34.28
CA GLU A 659 -3.57 44.43 -34.15
C GLU A 659 -4.35 43.28 -33.49
N ALA A 660 -4.07 42.03 -33.89
CA ALA A 660 -4.74 40.86 -33.34
C ALA A 660 -4.46 40.72 -31.84
N ARG A 661 -3.19 40.78 -31.42
CA ARG A 661 -2.81 40.72 -30.00
C ARG A 661 -3.43 41.84 -29.19
N LYS A 662 -3.53 43.05 -29.76
CA LYS A 662 -4.19 44.20 -29.09
C LYS A 662 -5.68 43.94 -28.85
N ILE A 663 -6.40 43.40 -29.82
CA ILE A 663 -7.82 43.07 -29.69
C ILE A 663 -8.04 41.91 -28.71
N LEU A 664 -7.19 40.89 -28.74
CA LEU A 664 -7.27 39.74 -27.84
C LEU A 664 -7.02 40.14 -26.37
N ALA A 665 -6.13 41.12 -26.14
CA ALA A 665 -5.83 41.64 -24.81
C ALA A 665 -6.75 42.78 -24.33
N SER A 666 -7.60 43.36 -25.20
CA SER A 666 -8.43 44.53 -24.85
C SER A 666 -9.70 44.19 -24.06
N GLY A 667 -10.03 42.91 -23.93
CA GLY A 667 -11.31 42.45 -23.36
C GLY A 667 -12.48 42.48 -24.34
N GLU A 668 -12.24 42.82 -25.62
CA GLU A 668 -13.27 42.76 -26.68
C GLU A 668 -13.61 41.33 -27.12
N VAL A 669 -12.73 40.37 -26.85
CA VAL A 669 -12.90 38.96 -27.22
C VAL A 669 -13.29 38.15 -25.98
N THR A 670 -14.39 37.41 -26.08
CA THR A 670 -14.81 36.46 -25.04
C THR A 670 -14.19 35.10 -25.31
N PHE A 671 -13.60 34.49 -24.27
CA PHE A 671 -13.00 33.16 -24.34
C PHE A 671 -13.87 32.16 -23.59
N ILE A 672 -14.25 31.07 -24.24
CA ILE A 672 -15.15 30.04 -23.67
C ILE A 672 -14.51 28.65 -23.83
N PRO A 673 -14.42 27.83 -22.78
CA PRO A 673 -14.00 26.45 -22.92
C PRO A 673 -14.90 25.68 -23.90
N CYS A 674 -14.30 24.94 -24.82
CA CYS A 674 -15.04 24.09 -25.76
C CYS A 674 -16.05 23.17 -25.04
N HIS A 675 -15.62 22.55 -23.93
CA HIS A 675 -16.46 21.65 -23.15
C HIS A 675 -17.75 22.26 -22.60
N HIS A 676 -17.82 23.59 -22.44
CA HIS A 676 -19.01 24.30 -21.95
C HIS A 676 -20.09 24.47 -23.02
N VAL A 677 -19.71 24.37 -24.30
CA VAL A 677 -20.61 24.59 -25.45
C VAL A 677 -20.70 23.35 -26.35
N LYS A 678 -20.62 22.16 -25.73
CA LYS A 678 -20.69 20.85 -26.41
C LYS A 678 -19.57 20.62 -27.44
N ALA A 679 -18.51 21.39 -27.40
CA ALA A 679 -17.38 21.27 -28.30
C ALA A 679 -16.18 20.60 -27.61
N VAL A 680 -15.22 20.18 -28.43
CA VAL A 680 -13.86 19.81 -28.03
C VAL A 680 -12.88 20.28 -29.10
N GLY A 681 -11.66 20.66 -28.69
CA GLY A 681 -10.62 21.14 -29.60
C GLY A 681 -9.26 20.47 -29.37
N PRO A 682 -8.56 20.04 -30.43
CA PRO A 682 -7.21 19.48 -30.29
C PRO A 682 -6.18 20.56 -29.94
N MET A 683 -5.20 20.23 -29.11
CA MET A 683 -4.09 21.11 -28.70
C MET A 683 -4.57 22.47 -28.14
N GLY A 684 -4.31 23.62 -28.77
CA GLY A 684 -4.86 24.90 -28.29
C GLY A 684 -6.40 24.94 -28.31
N GLY A 685 -7.04 24.09 -29.11
CA GLY A 685 -8.48 23.94 -29.20
C GLY A 685 -9.23 25.16 -29.74
N ILE A 686 -8.50 26.10 -30.35
CA ILE A 686 -9.05 27.37 -30.81
C ILE A 686 -10.10 27.14 -31.90
N THR A 687 -11.32 27.60 -31.61
CA THR A 687 -12.46 27.52 -32.54
C THR A 687 -13.15 28.87 -32.62
N SER A 688 -13.29 29.43 -33.81
CA SER A 688 -14.00 30.69 -34.06
C SER A 688 -15.23 30.49 -34.95
N ALA A 689 -16.07 31.51 -35.04
CA ALA A 689 -17.41 31.49 -35.63
C ALA A 689 -17.49 30.84 -37.02
N ASN A 690 -16.53 31.11 -37.91
CA ASN A 690 -16.55 30.64 -39.29
C ASN A 690 -15.72 29.38 -39.51
N MET A 691 -15.06 28.83 -38.49
CA MET A 691 -14.37 27.55 -38.63
C MET A 691 -15.37 26.41 -38.83
N PRO A 692 -15.14 25.51 -39.80
CA PRO A 692 -16.02 24.36 -40.00
C PRO A 692 -15.83 23.30 -38.91
N VAL A 693 -16.94 22.81 -38.36
CA VAL A 693 -16.98 21.78 -37.32
C VAL A 693 -17.78 20.58 -37.78
N PHE A 694 -17.36 19.38 -37.37
CA PHE A 694 -18.19 18.18 -37.45
C PHE A 694 -19.36 18.28 -36.48
N VAL A 695 -20.54 17.83 -36.91
CA VAL A 695 -21.71 17.62 -36.06
C VAL A 695 -21.86 16.13 -35.81
N VAL A 696 -21.58 15.68 -34.60
CA VAL A 696 -21.75 14.29 -34.19
C VAL A 696 -22.94 14.18 -33.25
N GLU A 697 -23.96 13.45 -33.66
CA GLU A 697 -25.14 13.16 -32.85
C GLU A 697 -25.00 11.78 -32.23
N ASN A 698 -25.12 11.67 -30.90
CA ASN A 698 -25.37 10.39 -30.25
C ASN A 698 -26.86 10.09 -30.33
N GLN A 699 -27.27 9.27 -31.30
CA GLN A 699 -28.69 8.97 -31.57
C GLN A 699 -29.42 8.34 -30.38
N THR A 700 -28.69 7.66 -29.48
CA THR A 700 -29.29 6.96 -28.35
C THR A 700 -29.88 7.92 -27.31
N ASP A 701 -29.19 9.04 -27.06
CA ASP A 701 -29.62 10.06 -26.09
C ASP A 701 -30.09 11.37 -26.76
N GLY A 702 -29.89 11.51 -28.08
CA GLY A 702 -30.32 12.65 -28.89
C GLY A 702 -29.49 13.93 -28.69
N ASN A 703 -28.31 13.82 -28.07
CA ASN A 703 -27.41 14.95 -27.87
C ASN A 703 -26.32 15.03 -28.96
N GLU A 704 -25.79 16.23 -29.18
CA GLU A 704 -24.78 16.51 -30.18
C GLU A 704 -23.48 17.03 -29.56
N ALA A 705 -22.37 16.82 -30.26
CA ALA A 705 -21.08 17.43 -29.95
C ALA A 705 -20.33 17.86 -31.22
N TYR A 706 -19.38 18.77 -31.03
CA TYR A 706 -18.69 19.45 -32.13
C TYR A 706 -17.17 19.43 -31.97
N CYS A 707 -16.47 19.36 -33.10
CA CYS A 707 -15.02 19.54 -33.15
C CYS A 707 -14.65 20.13 -34.52
N THR A 708 -13.65 21.00 -34.57
CA THR A 708 -13.11 21.52 -35.84
C THR A 708 -12.59 20.39 -36.72
N MET A 709 -12.34 20.65 -38.00
CA MET A 709 -11.67 19.67 -38.86
C MET A 709 -10.15 19.68 -38.64
N ASN A 710 -9.48 18.55 -38.88
CA ASN A 710 -8.02 18.47 -38.83
C ASN A 710 -7.40 19.29 -39.97
N GLU A 711 -6.41 20.13 -39.65
CA GLU A 711 -5.77 21.07 -40.57
C GLU A 711 -4.66 20.46 -41.46
N GLY A 712 -4.39 19.16 -41.29
CA GLY A 712 -3.33 18.46 -41.98
C GLY A 712 -2.02 18.40 -41.20
N ILE A 713 -0.93 18.15 -41.93
CA ILE A 713 0.45 18.07 -41.43
C ILE A 713 1.19 19.42 -41.60
N GLY A 714 2.30 19.58 -40.87
CA GLY A 714 3.15 20.78 -40.93
C GLY A 714 2.71 21.89 -39.97
N LYS A 715 2.93 23.15 -40.35
CA LYS A 715 2.51 24.31 -39.56
C LYS A 715 1.00 24.44 -39.58
N VAL A 716 0.37 24.38 -38.41
CA VAL A 716 -1.08 24.39 -38.22
C VAL A 716 -1.47 25.23 -37.02
N LEU A 717 -2.69 25.76 -37.04
CA LEU A 717 -3.22 26.65 -36.02
C LEU A 717 -3.27 25.98 -34.66
N ARG A 718 -3.68 24.71 -34.57
CA ARG A 718 -3.80 23.99 -33.29
C ARG A 718 -2.51 23.96 -32.46
N PHE A 719 -1.33 24.06 -33.09
CA PHE A 719 -0.03 24.13 -32.42
C PHE A 719 0.54 25.56 -32.33
N GLY A 720 -0.28 26.58 -32.57
CA GLY A 720 0.10 27.98 -32.43
C GLY A 720 0.75 28.62 -33.64
N ALA A 721 0.68 28.00 -34.83
CA ALA A 721 1.16 28.63 -36.06
C ALA A 721 0.06 29.47 -36.72
N TYR A 722 0.40 30.67 -37.20
CA TYR A 722 -0.56 31.62 -37.77
C TYR A 722 0.00 32.36 -39.00
N SER A 723 0.93 31.72 -39.72
CA SER A 723 1.47 32.28 -40.98
C SER A 723 0.37 32.43 -42.04
N LYS A 724 0.65 33.18 -43.10
CA LYS A 724 -0.28 33.33 -44.24
C LYS A 724 -0.73 31.97 -44.80
N GLU A 725 0.18 31.00 -44.89
CA GLU A 725 -0.13 29.63 -45.33
C GLU A 725 -1.22 28.97 -44.46
N VAL A 726 -1.14 29.14 -43.13
CA VAL A 726 -2.13 28.59 -42.20
C VAL A 726 -3.48 29.26 -42.41
N VAL A 727 -3.52 30.60 -42.48
CA VAL A 727 -4.77 31.35 -42.67
C VAL A 727 -5.41 31.04 -44.02
N ASP A 728 -4.62 30.95 -45.10
CA ASP A 728 -5.10 30.57 -46.44
C ASP A 728 -5.69 29.16 -46.42
N ARG A 729 -5.07 28.22 -45.70
CA ARG A 729 -5.59 26.86 -45.54
C ARG A 729 -6.92 26.85 -44.77
N LEU A 730 -7.03 27.61 -43.69
CA LEU A 730 -8.28 27.73 -42.92
C LEU A 730 -9.41 28.33 -43.78
N LEU A 731 -9.10 29.33 -44.62
CA LEU A 731 -10.06 29.88 -45.58
C LEU A 731 -10.49 28.84 -46.62
N TRP A 732 -9.55 28.08 -47.19
CA TRP A 732 -9.88 26.96 -48.08
C TRP A 732 -10.73 25.89 -47.37
N MET A 733 -10.43 25.59 -46.10
CA MET A 733 -11.22 24.63 -45.33
C MET A 733 -12.66 25.13 -45.11
N LYS A 734 -12.83 26.43 -44.84
CA LYS A 734 -14.14 27.10 -44.71
C LYS A 734 -14.92 27.10 -46.03
N ASP A 735 -14.26 27.45 -47.13
CA ASP A 735 -14.93 27.72 -48.41
C ASP A 735 -15.09 26.47 -49.30
N VAL A 736 -14.22 25.46 -49.16
CA VAL A 736 -14.17 24.28 -50.04
C VAL A 736 -14.31 22.97 -49.27
N LEU A 737 -13.39 22.66 -48.35
CA LEU A 737 -13.36 21.33 -47.69
C LEU A 737 -14.63 21.07 -46.86
N GLY A 738 -14.98 21.99 -45.97
CA GLY A 738 -16.11 21.87 -45.06
C GLY A 738 -17.44 21.71 -45.79
N PRO A 739 -17.79 22.63 -46.72
CA PRO A 739 -19.00 22.51 -47.53
C PRO A 739 -19.05 21.22 -48.38
N THR A 740 -17.91 20.74 -48.88
CA THR A 740 -17.83 19.49 -49.64
C THR A 740 -18.11 18.28 -48.75
N LEU A 741 -17.47 18.19 -47.60
CA LEU A 741 -17.70 17.10 -46.64
C LEU A 741 -19.12 17.12 -46.07
N GLY A 742 -19.65 18.29 -45.71
CA GLY A 742 -21.03 18.40 -45.22
C GLY A 742 -22.05 17.92 -46.26
N ARG A 743 -21.88 18.30 -47.53
CA ARG A 743 -22.72 17.77 -48.63
C ARG A 743 -22.55 16.26 -48.80
N ALA A 744 -21.33 15.74 -48.76
CA ALA A 744 -21.06 14.31 -48.92
C ALA A 744 -21.73 13.49 -47.80
N ILE A 745 -21.56 13.90 -46.54
CA ILE A 745 -22.12 13.22 -45.36
C ILE A 745 -23.65 13.24 -45.38
N ARG A 746 -24.26 14.39 -45.67
CA ARG A 746 -25.74 14.48 -45.80
C ARG A 746 -26.26 13.58 -46.91
N SER A 747 -25.54 13.46 -48.04
CA SER A 747 -25.96 12.64 -49.18
C SER A 747 -25.98 11.14 -48.89
N ILE A 748 -25.21 10.68 -47.90
CA ILE A 748 -25.23 9.27 -47.44
C ILE A 748 -26.11 9.03 -46.21
N GLY A 749 -26.83 10.06 -45.74
CA GLY A 749 -27.73 9.97 -44.57
C GLY A 749 -27.02 10.08 -43.21
N GLY A 750 -25.76 10.54 -43.21
CA GLY A 750 -24.87 10.52 -42.05
C GLY A 750 -23.97 9.29 -42.02
N LEU A 751 -22.91 9.34 -41.21
CA LEU A 751 -21.92 8.26 -41.10
C LEU A 751 -21.84 7.75 -39.66
N ASN A 752 -22.22 6.49 -39.44
CA ASN A 752 -22.14 5.85 -38.12
C ASN A 752 -20.68 5.59 -37.75
N VAL A 753 -20.23 6.13 -36.62
CA VAL A 753 -18.82 6.15 -36.21
C VAL A 753 -18.36 4.81 -35.63
N ASN A 754 -19.21 4.11 -34.85
CA ASN A 754 -18.85 2.87 -34.17
C ASN A 754 -18.28 1.80 -35.12
N PRO A 755 -18.88 1.53 -36.30
CA PRO A 755 -18.32 0.60 -37.27
C PRO A 755 -16.96 1.00 -37.87
N LEU A 756 -16.62 2.30 -37.92
CA LEU A 756 -15.27 2.73 -38.35
C LEU A 756 -14.26 2.46 -37.24
N VAL A 757 -14.59 2.84 -36.01
CA VAL A 757 -13.74 2.63 -34.82
C VAL A 757 -13.47 1.14 -34.61
N ALA A 758 -14.51 0.29 -34.63
CA ALA A 758 -14.36 -1.16 -34.44
C ALA A 758 -13.45 -1.83 -35.50
N LYS A 759 -13.44 -1.33 -36.74
CA LYS A 759 -12.52 -1.81 -37.79
C LYS A 759 -11.11 -1.27 -37.60
N ALA A 760 -10.99 0.03 -37.36
CA ALA A 760 -9.71 0.72 -37.27
C ALA A 760 -8.88 0.28 -36.06
N ILE A 761 -9.53 -0.01 -34.91
CA ILE A 761 -8.84 -0.52 -33.73
C ILE A 761 -8.22 -1.89 -33.99
N ALA A 762 -8.91 -2.75 -34.74
CA ALA A 762 -8.39 -4.05 -35.19
C ALA A 762 -7.29 -3.92 -36.27
N MET A 763 -7.15 -2.75 -36.89
CA MET A 763 -6.05 -2.38 -37.81
C MET A 763 -4.93 -1.59 -37.10
N GLY A 764 -5.04 -1.49 -35.78
CA GLY A 764 -4.07 -0.99 -34.85
C GLY A 764 -4.07 0.51 -34.60
N ASP A 765 -5.18 1.19 -34.87
CA ASP A 765 -5.35 2.57 -34.39
C ASP A 765 -5.69 2.58 -32.90
N GLU A 766 -5.19 3.57 -32.17
CA GLU A 766 -5.65 3.90 -30.81
C GLU A 766 -6.40 5.24 -30.76
N PHE A 767 -6.51 5.94 -31.89
CA PHE A 767 -7.36 7.11 -32.11
C PHE A 767 -6.92 8.43 -31.46
N HIS A 768 -5.75 8.51 -30.86
CA HIS A 768 -5.17 9.76 -30.36
C HIS A 768 -3.92 10.15 -31.17
N GLN A 769 -2.88 9.31 -31.17
CA GLN A 769 -1.64 9.49 -31.92
C GLN A 769 -1.58 8.71 -33.23
N ARG A 770 -2.32 7.60 -33.35
CA ARG A 770 -2.43 6.81 -34.58
C ARG A 770 -3.89 6.70 -35.00
N ASN A 771 -4.20 7.36 -36.12
CA ASN A 771 -5.54 7.46 -36.73
C ASN A 771 -5.54 7.03 -38.21
N ILE A 772 -4.51 6.30 -38.66
CA ILE A 772 -4.28 6.01 -40.09
C ILE A 772 -5.41 5.16 -40.66
N ALA A 773 -5.76 4.06 -39.97
CA ALA A 773 -6.79 3.14 -40.45
C ALA A 773 -8.18 3.79 -40.44
N ALA A 774 -8.49 4.59 -39.42
CA ALA A 774 -9.74 5.30 -39.30
C ALA A 774 -9.88 6.43 -40.33
N SER A 775 -8.80 7.19 -40.59
CA SER A 775 -8.76 8.22 -41.63
C SER A 775 -8.92 7.60 -43.03
N LEU A 776 -8.28 6.46 -43.29
CA LEU A 776 -8.46 5.71 -44.53
C LEU A 776 -9.89 5.17 -44.68
N ALA A 777 -10.47 4.63 -43.60
CA ALA A 777 -11.84 4.15 -43.61
C ALA A 777 -12.83 5.31 -43.87
N PHE A 778 -12.62 6.48 -43.26
CA PHE A 778 -13.42 7.67 -43.54
C PHE A 778 -13.29 8.11 -45.00
N LEU A 779 -12.06 8.24 -45.52
CA LEU A 779 -11.78 8.57 -46.92
C LEU A 779 -12.53 7.64 -47.88
N LYS A 780 -12.51 6.33 -47.60
CA LYS A 780 -13.21 5.32 -48.39
C LYS A 780 -14.72 5.55 -48.46
N GLU A 781 -15.35 5.97 -47.36
CA GLU A 781 -16.80 6.19 -47.33
C GLU A 781 -17.20 7.49 -48.06
N VAL A 782 -16.40 8.56 -47.97
CA VAL A 782 -16.77 9.86 -48.58
C VAL A 782 -16.33 10.01 -50.04
N SER A 783 -15.24 9.38 -50.47
CA SER A 783 -14.67 9.57 -51.82
C SER A 783 -15.63 9.21 -52.97
N PRO A 784 -16.39 8.10 -52.94
CA PRO A 784 -17.34 7.77 -54.00
C PRO A 784 -18.46 8.78 -54.17
N VAL A 785 -18.81 9.48 -53.08
CA VAL A 785 -19.82 10.54 -53.09
C VAL A 785 -19.23 11.81 -53.69
N ILE A 786 -18.07 12.24 -53.18
CA ILE A 786 -17.35 13.44 -53.66
C ILE A 786 -17.05 13.35 -55.16
N THR A 787 -16.65 12.18 -55.65
CA THR A 787 -16.37 11.96 -57.08
C THR A 787 -17.60 12.11 -57.98
N LYS A 788 -18.81 11.90 -57.44
CA LYS A 788 -20.08 12.11 -58.16
C LYS A 788 -20.68 13.51 -57.96
N MET A 789 -20.15 14.30 -57.03
CA MET A 789 -20.68 15.62 -56.73
C MET A 789 -20.40 16.64 -57.84
N ASP A 790 -21.39 17.49 -58.08
CA ASP A 790 -21.23 18.68 -58.92
C ASP A 790 -20.41 19.74 -58.18
N MET A 791 -19.18 19.94 -58.67
CA MET A 791 -18.16 20.84 -58.15
C MET A 791 -16.99 20.96 -59.15
N ASP A 792 -16.12 21.95 -58.93
CA ASP A 792 -14.90 22.15 -59.70
C ASP A 792 -13.94 20.93 -59.60
N GLU A 793 -13.29 20.58 -60.71
CA GLU A 793 -12.41 19.39 -60.77
C GLU A 793 -11.16 19.53 -59.90
N LYS A 794 -10.60 20.74 -59.80
CA LYS A 794 -9.42 21.01 -58.97
C LYS A 794 -9.82 20.92 -57.50
N ASP A 795 -10.93 21.54 -57.09
CA ASP A 795 -11.42 21.44 -55.72
C ASP A 795 -11.72 19.99 -55.32
N ARG A 796 -12.31 19.21 -56.23
CA ARG A 796 -12.57 17.77 -56.01
C ARG A 796 -11.28 17.01 -55.76
N TYR A 797 -10.27 17.23 -56.60
CA TYR A 797 -8.96 16.60 -56.45
C TYR A 797 -8.29 17.03 -55.13
N ASP A 798 -8.28 18.32 -54.82
CA ASP A 798 -7.63 18.86 -53.64
C ASP A 798 -8.25 18.34 -52.35
N VAL A 799 -9.59 18.20 -52.29
CA VAL A 799 -10.28 17.60 -51.14
C VAL A 799 -9.88 16.14 -50.96
N ILE A 800 -9.94 15.32 -52.01
CA ILE A 800 -9.58 13.89 -51.93
C ILE A 800 -8.10 13.74 -51.57
N LYS A 801 -7.22 14.54 -52.18
CA LYS A 801 -5.79 14.56 -51.90
C LYS A 801 -5.50 14.95 -50.46
N PHE A 802 -6.13 16.00 -49.95
CA PHE A 802 -5.95 16.44 -48.57
C PHE A 802 -6.32 15.34 -47.56
N LEU A 803 -7.45 14.66 -47.78
CA LEU A 803 -7.89 13.54 -46.95
C LEU A 803 -6.93 12.34 -47.05
N ALA A 804 -6.39 12.06 -48.23
CA ALA A 804 -5.43 10.98 -48.44
C ALA A 804 -4.05 11.27 -47.81
N ASP A 805 -3.62 12.54 -47.78
CA ASP A 805 -2.33 12.96 -47.23
C ASP A 805 -2.39 13.18 -45.69
N THR A 806 -3.59 13.21 -45.09
CA THR A 806 -3.80 13.52 -43.66
C THR A 806 -4.16 12.28 -42.84
N ASP A 807 -3.14 11.53 -42.42
CA ASP A 807 -3.28 10.33 -41.58
C ASP A 807 -3.95 10.56 -40.21
N GLN A 808 -3.96 11.81 -39.74
CA GLN A 808 -4.53 12.21 -38.45
C GLN A 808 -5.97 12.76 -38.57
N PHE A 809 -6.59 12.72 -39.75
CA PHE A 809 -7.86 13.41 -40.00
C PHE A 809 -8.99 12.95 -39.06
N PHE A 810 -9.02 11.66 -38.72
CA PHE A 810 -10.05 11.06 -37.88
C PHE A 810 -9.99 11.45 -36.40
N LEU A 811 -8.87 11.99 -35.89
CA LEU A 811 -8.74 12.40 -34.49
C LEU A 811 -9.89 13.32 -34.05
N ASN A 812 -10.19 14.34 -34.86
CA ASN A 812 -11.21 15.32 -34.55
C ASN A 812 -12.63 14.70 -34.50
N ILE A 813 -12.90 13.72 -35.38
CA ILE A 813 -14.14 12.94 -35.37
C ILE A 813 -14.22 12.09 -34.11
N MET A 814 -13.12 11.43 -33.73
CA MET A 814 -13.06 10.64 -32.50
C MET A 814 -13.28 11.50 -31.27
N MET A 815 -12.69 12.70 -31.22
CA MET A 815 -12.88 13.65 -30.12
C MET A 815 -14.35 14.08 -30.00
N ALA A 816 -14.99 14.50 -31.09
CA ALA A 816 -16.41 14.86 -31.09
C ALA A 816 -17.29 13.67 -30.68
N THR A 817 -16.93 12.46 -31.10
CA THR A 817 -17.60 11.21 -30.71
C THR A 817 -17.49 10.96 -29.21
N GLY A 818 -16.26 10.99 -28.66
CA GLY A 818 -16.02 10.87 -27.23
C GLY A 818 -16.80 11.91 -26.44
N LYS A 819 -16.81 13.17 -26.89
CA LYS A 819 -17.59 14.25 -26.26
C LYS A 819 -19.09 13.96 -26.28
N ALA A 820 -19.67 13.58 -27.42
CA ALA A 820 -21.10 13.29 -27.53
C ALA A 820 -21.51 12.15 -26.59
N VAL A 821 -20.73 11.08 -26.53
CA VAL A 821 -21.04 9.93 -25.67
C VAL A 821 -20.84 10.25 -24.19
N MET A 822 -19.69 10.86 -23.84
CA MET A 822 -19.36 11.14 -22.45
C MET A 822 -20.22 12.26 -21.84
N ASP A 823 -20.72 13.20 -22.65
CA ASP A 823 -21.73 14.17 -22.19
C ASP A 823 -23.06 13.52 -21.81
N ALA A 824 -23.47 12.45 -22.51
CA ALA A 824 -24.66 11.69 -22.13
C ALA A 824 -24.43 10.91 -20.84
N ALA A 825 -23.25 10.31 -20.67
CA ALA A 825 -22.85 9.62 -19.44
C ALA A 825 -22.83 10.57 -18.23
N ARG A 826 -22.35 11.80 -18.41
CA ARG A 826 -22.34 12.86 -17.39
C ARG A 826 -23.71 13.22 -16.84
N GLN A 827 -24.77 13.10 -17.64
CA GLN A 827 -26.15 13.42 -17.22
C GLN A 827 -26.75 12.41 -16.24
N VAL A 828 -26.07 11.29 -15.96
CA VAL A 828 -26.49 10.35 -14.90
C VAL A 828 -26.38 11.00 -13.51
N THR A 829 -25.43 11.90 -13.31
CA THR A 829 -25.24 12.69 -12.07
C THR A 829 -24.94 11.89 -10.79
N ASP A 830 -24.67 10.59 -10.95
CA ASP A 830 -24.31 9.63 -9.90
C ASP A 830 -23.03 8.86 -10.30
N GLY A 831 -22.36 8.29 -9.31
CA GLY A 831 -21.11 7.55 -9.48
C GLY A 831 -19.87 8.44 -9.61
N THR A 832 -18.72 7.78 -9.69
CA THR A 832 -17.38 8.39 -9.70
C THR A 832 -16.65 8.23 -11.03
N ILE A 833 -17.37 7.82 -12.08
CA ILE A 833 -16.82 7.69 -13.43
C ILE A 833 -16.43 9.05 -13.99
N VAL A 834 -15.20 9.16 -14.47
CA VAL A 834 -14.69 10.36 -15.15
C VAL A 834 -15.40 10.51 -16.50
N THR A 835 -15.98 11.69 -16.73
CA THR A 835 -16.76 12.01 -17.93
C THR A 835 -16.12 13.08 -18.81
N ALA A 836 -15.07 13.74 -18.33
CA ALA A 836 -14.22 14.59 -19.15
C ALA A 836 -12.82 14.67 -18.55
N MET A 837 -11.82 14.66 -19.41
CA MET A 837 -10.44 15.07 -19.11
C MET A 837 -10.01 16.06 -20.19
N CYS A 838 -9.46 17.21 -19.79
CA CYS A 838 -8.93 18.20 -20.71
C CYS A 838 -7.87 19.08 -20.03
N ARG A 839 -7.13 19.84 -20.84
CA ARG A 839 -6.04 20.69 -20.36
C ARG A 839 -5.81 21.89 -21.26
N ASN A 840 -5.31 22.99 -20.70
CA ASN A 840 -5.10 24.26 -21.42
C ASN A 840 -3.62 24.71 -21.45
N GLY A 841 -2.68 23.84 -21.05
CA GLY A 841 -1.26 24.16 -20.93
C GLY A 841 -0.87 24.89 -19.63
N VAL A 842 -1.82 25.06 -18.71
CA VAL A 842 -1.58 25.56 -17.34
C VAL A 842 -2.25 24.66 -16.31
N GLU A 843 -3.53 24.36 -16.52
CA GLU A 843 -4.32 23.48 -15.68
C GLU A 843 -4.81 22.25 -16.46
N PHE A 844 -4.83 21.13 -15.77
CA PHE A 844 -5.58 19.93 -16.15
C PHE A 844 -6.90 19.93 -15.39
N GLY A 845 -8.00 19.65 -16.08
CA GLY A 845 -9.34 19.58 -15.52
C GLY A 845 -9.99 18.23 -15.75
N ILE A 846 -10.70 17.72 -14.73
CA ILE A 846 -11.61 16.58 -14.87
C ILE A 846 -13.03 16.91 -14.46
N ARG A 847 -13.97 16.11 -14.96
CA ARG A 847 -15.35 16.00 -14.45
C ARG A 847 -15.64 14.54 -14.14
N ILE A 848 -16.39 14.30 -13.07
CA ILE A 848 -16.96 12.97 -12.76
C ILE A 848 -18.48 13.03 -12.85
N SER A 849 -19.11 11.91 -13.23
CA SER A 849 -20.56 11.78 -13.40
C SER A 849 -21.30 12.35 -12.19
N GLY A 850 -20.95 11.91 -10.97
CA GLY A 850 -21.54 12.31 -9.69
C GLY A 850 -21.57 13.81 -9.41
N MET A 851 -20.76 14.61 -10.11
CA MET A 851 -20.65 16.07 -9.91
C MET A 851 -21.11 16.87 -11.14
N GLY A 852 -21.57 16.22 -12.20
CA GLY A 852 -22.15 16.87 -13.36
C GLY A 852 -21.17 17.83 -14.07
N ASP A 853 -21.45 19.13 -14.02
CA ASP A 853 -20.68 20.17 -14.74
C ASP A 853 -19.50 20.76 -13.95
N GLU A 854 -19.33 20.38 -12.69
CA GLU A 854 -18.26 20.90 -11.83
C GLU A 854 -16.89 20.41 -12.29
N TRP A 855 -15.93 21.35 -12.40
CA TRP A 855 -14.55 21.08 -12.77
C TRP A 855 -13.68 20.91 -11.54
N PHE A 856 -12.85 19.89 -11.54
CA PHE A 856 -11.76 19.71 -10.58
C PHE A 856 -10.44 19.89 -11.29
N THR A 857 -9.67 20.92 -10.92
CA THR A 857 -8.43 21.29 -11.61
C THR A 857 -7.18 21.11 -10.75
N ALA A 858 -6.05 20.90 -11.40
CA ALA A 858 -4.71 20.92 -10.83
C ALA A 858 -3.68 21.35 -11.90
N PRO A 859 -2.47 21.80 -11.51
CA PRO A 859 -1.44 22.20 -12.46
C PRO A 859 -1.12 21.07 -13.44
N VAL A 860 -1.01 21.41 -14.73
CA VAL A 860 -0.75 20.41 -15.77
C VAL A 860 0.69 19.90 -15.73
N ASN A 861 0.90 18.66 -16.15
CA ASN A 861 2.22 18.07 -16.34
C ASN A 861 2.77 18.35 -17.75
N THR A 862 4.09 18.26 -17.90
CA THR A 862 4.74 18.34 -19.23
C THR A 862 4.86 16.93 -19.82
N PRO A 863 4.47 16.73 -21.10
CA PRO A 863 4.59 15.42 -21.74
C PRO A 863 6.04 14.98 -21.90
N GLN A 864 6.26 13.67 -21.77
CA GLN A 864 7.58 13.03 -21.91
C GLN A 864 7.54 12.06 -23.08
N GLY A 865 8.53 12.10 -23.96
CA GLY A 865 8.56 11.24 -25.13
C GLY A 865 9.69 11.53 -26.09
N LEU A 866 9.44 11.24 -27.36
CA LEU A 866 10.42 11.41 -28.42
C LEU A 866 10.31 12.82 -29.03
N TYR A 867 11.43 13.52 -29.02
CA TYR A 867 11.58 14.84 -29.65
C TYR A 867 12.11 14.71 -31.07
N PHE A 868 11.63 15.57 -31.97
CA PHE A 868 12.15 15.68 -33.32
C PHE A 868 13.58 16.23 -33.30
N THR A 869 14.36 15.86 -34.32
CA THR A 869 15.76 16.30 -34.43
C THR A 869 15.91 17.80 -34.27
N GLY A 870 16.71 18.23 -33.29
CA GLY A 870 16.99 19.64 -33.00
C GLY A 870 16.16 20.24 -31.86
N TYR A 871 15.29 19.46 -31.21
CA TYR A 871 14.53 19.85 -30.03
C TYR A 871 14.78 18.90 -28.85
N ASP A 872 14.52 19.40 -27.64
CA ASP A 872 14.52 18.59 -26.42
C ASP A 872 13.40 19.03 -25.45
N GLY A 873 13.41 18.49 -24.23
CA GLY A 873 12.39 18.74 -23.21
C GLY A 873 12.32 20.19 -22.73
N GLU A 874 13.37 20.98 -22.87
CA GLU A 874 13.36 22.40 -22.50
C GLU A 874 12.54 23.23 -23.47
N ASP A 875 12.33 22.76 -24.69
CA ASP A 875 11.52 23.43 -25.72
C ASP A 875 10.01 23.12 -25.60
N ALA A 876 9.65 22.12 -24.80
CA ALA A 876 8.28 21.62 -24.67
C ALA A 876 7.36 22.61 -23.95
N CYS A 877 6.16 22.78 -24.50
CA CYS A 877 5.05 23.40 -23.78
C CYS A 877 4.40 22.37 -22.84
N PRO A 878 3.91 22.78 -21.66
CA PRO A 878 3.06 21.92 -20.84
C PRO A 878 1.81 21.43 -21.58
N ASP A 879 1.25 20.29 -21.18
CA ASP A 879 0.22 19.58 -21.95
C ASP A 879 -1.06 20.40 -22.17
N MET A 880 -1.62 20.34 -23.39
CA MET A 880 -2.79 21.13 -23.80
C MET A 880 -3.70 20.35 -24.76
N GLY A 881 -5.00 20.62 -24.72
CA GLY A 881 -6.03 20.04 -25.59
C GLY A 881 -7.21 19.42 -24.86
N ASP A 882 -8.29 19.21 -25.59
CA ASP A 882 -9.41 18.38 -25.15
C ASP A 882 -9.29 16.93 -25.62
N SER A 883 -8.20 16.59 -26.31
CA SER A 883 -8.00 15.26 -26.89
C SER A 883 -7.93 14.12 -25.85
N ALA A 884 -7.69 14.44 -24.57
CA ALA A 884 -7.82 13.51 -23.45
C ALA A 884 -9.27 12.97 -23.24
N ILE A 885 -10.26 13.52 -23.96
CA ILE A 885 -11.59 12.93 -24.07
C ILE A 885 -11.56 11.54 -24.74
N THR A 886 -10.53 11.25 -25.54
CA THR A 886 -10.36 9.93 -26.18
C THR A 886 -9.99 8.86 -25.14
N GLU A 887 -9.05 9.15 -24.23
CA GLU A 887 -8.76 8.30 -23.07
C GLU A 887 -9.93 8.19 -22.12
N THR A 888 -10.65 9.29 -21.90
CA THR A 888 -11.88 9.30 -21.08
C THR A 888 -12.92 8.31 -21.62
N PHE A 889 -13.05 8.22 -22.95
CA PHE A 889 -13.91 7.27 -23.63
C PHE A 889 -13.38 5.82 -23.60
N GLY A 890 -12.09 5.63 -23.34
CA GLY A 890 -11.46 4.31 -23.21
C GLY A 890 -10.49 3.93 -24.33
N VAL A 891 -10.19 4.85 -25.25
CA VAL A 891 -9.18 4.65 -26.33
C VAL A 891 -7.91 5.46 -26.03
N GLY A 892 -7.10 5.80 -27.02
CA GLY A 892 -5.87 6.56 -26.85
C GLY A 892 -4.80 5.80 -26.09
N GLY A 893 -4.13 6.45 -25.14
CA GLY A 893 -3.14 5.83 -24.25
C GLY A 893 -3.68 4.61 -23.46
N MET A 894 -4.99 4.58 -23.18
CA MET A 894 -5.66 3.46 -22.50
C MET A 894 -5.76 2.19 -23.37
N ALA A 895 -5.68 2.35 -24.69
CA ALA A 895 -5.74 1.28 -25.68
C ALA A 895 -4.42 1.16 -26.47
N MET A 896 -3.30 1.56 -25.87
CA MET A 896 -1.97 1.53 -26.50
C MET A 896 -1.63 0.13 -27.05
N ILE A 897 -2.10 -0.94 -26.42
CA ILE A 897 -1.95 -2.32 -26.92
C ILE A 897 -2.57 -2.52 -28.30
N ALA A 898 -3.61 -1.79 -28.69
CA ALA A 898 -4.14 -1.83 -30.06
C ALA A 898 -3.11 -1.31 -31.08
N ALA A 899 -2.26 -0.35 -30.68
CA ALA A 899 -1.32 0.33 -31.56
C ALA A 899 0.16 0.15 -31.14
N PRO A 900 0.74 -1.07 -31.12
CA PRO A 900 2.13 -1.26 -30.67
C PRO A 900 3.17 -0.46 -31.47
N ALA A 901 2.85 -0.07 -32.70
CA ALA A 901 3.70 0.80 -33.52
C ALA A 901 3.86 2.22 -32.93
N VAL A 902 2.88 2.69 -32.15
CA VAL A 902 2.87 4.04 -31.57
C VAL A 902 3.85 4.17 -30.42
N THR A 903 4.17 3.08 -29.70
CA THR A 903 5.01 3.15 -28.48
C THR A 903 6.34 3.81 -28.76
N ARG A 904 7.02 3.40 -29.84
CA ARG A 904 8.30 3.99 -30.26
C ARG A 904 8.20 5.46 -30.60
N PHE A 905 7.06 5.89 -31.14
CA PHE A 905 6.84 7.28 -31.52
C PHE A 905 6.56 8.18 -30.30
N VAL A 906 5.92 7.63 -29.26
CA VAL A 906 5.67 8.35 -27.99
C VAL A 906 6.80 8.16 -26.97
N GLY A 907 7.93 7.57 -27.36
CA GLY A 907 9.08 7.35 -26.48
C GLY A 907 8.92 6.21 -25.46
N ALA A 908 7.89 5.37 -25.60
CA ALA A 908 7.77 4.08 -24.92
C ALA A 908 8.54 3.00 -25.70
N GLY A 909 8.94 1.89 -25.06
CA GLY A 909 9.80 0.90 -25.69
C GLY A 909 9.10 0.12 -26.81
N GLY A 910 8.25 -0.85 -26.46
CA GLY A 910 7.68 -1.80 -27.43
C GLY A 910 6.35 -2.43 -27.05
N TYR A 911 6.05 -3.59 -27.65
CA TYR A 911 4.80 -4.33 -27.40
C TYR A 911 4.55 -4.63 -25.92
N GLU A 912 5.57 -5.07 -25.19
CA GLU A 912 5.45 -5.38 -23.75
C GLU A 912 5.09 -4.14 -22.92
N ASP A 913 5.58 -2.95 -23.32
CA ASP A 913 5.19 -1.71 -22.66
C ASP A 913 3.74 -1.35 -22.99
N ALA A 914 3.33 -1.50 -24.25
CA ALA A 914 1.93 -1.30 -24.64
C ALA A 914 0.98 -2.23 -23.84
N LEU A 915 1.37 -3.51 -23.71
CA LEU A 915 0.62 -4.51 -22.95
C LEU A 915 0.57 -4.15 -21.48
N ARG A 916 1.71 -3.80 -20.87
CA ARG A 916 1.79 -3.40 -19.47
C ARG A 916 0.95 -2.16 -19.20
N THR A 917 1.10 -1.11 -20.01
CA THR A 917 0.34 0.14 -19.91
C THR A 917 -1.15 -0.12 -20.01
N SER A 918 -1.63 -0.79 -21.07
CA SER A 918 -3.07 -1.06 -21.20
C SER A 918 -3.60 -1.99 -20.09
N THR A 919 -2.80 -2.92 -19.59
CA THR A 919 -3.17 -3.79 -18.46
C THR A 919 -3.24 -3.02 -17.14
N GLU A 920 -2.30 -2.12 -16.87
CA GLU A 920 -2.33 -1.25 -15.69
C GLU A 920 -3.58 -0.34 -15.69
N MET A 921 -4.00 0.14 -16.86
CA MET A 921 -5.22 0.94 -16.99
C MET A 921 -6.51 0.16 -16.67
N THR A 922 -6.47 -1.18 -16.71
CA THR A 922 -7.59 -2.01 -16.21
C THR A 922 -7.75 -1.94 -14.70
N GLU A 923 -6.73 -1.50 -13.97
CA GLU A 923 -6.81 -1.38 -12.51
C GLU A 923 -7.61 -0.17 -12.05
N ILE A 924 -7.82 0.83 -12.93
CA ILE A 924 -8.54 2.06 -12.64
C ILE A 924 -9.84 2.20 -13.43
N THR A 925 -10.20 1.17 -14.21
CA THR A 925 -11.45 1.11 -14.97
C THR A 925 -12.34 0.00 -14.45
N ILE A 926 -13.65 0.17 -14.58
CA ILE A 926 -14.62 -0.76 -13.98
C ILE A 926 -14.96 -1.95 -14.86
N ASP A 927 -14.82 -1.83 -16.18
CA ASP A 927 -15.16 -2.89 -17.14
C ASP A 927 -14.42 -2.68 -18.48
N ARG A 928 -14.83 -3.41 -19.52
CA ARG A 928 -14.31 -3.34 -20.88
C ARG A 928 -15.41 -3.12 -21.89
N ASN A 929 -15.14 -2.33 -22.91
CA ASN A 929 -16.12 -2.03 -23.95
C ASN A 929 -16.20 -3.17 -24.98
N PRO A 930 -17.32 -3.92 -25.04
CA PRO A 930 -17.45 -5.06 -25.93
C PRO A 930 -17.54 -4.67 -27.42
N ASN A 931 -17.82 -3.40 -27.72
CA ASN A 931 -17.94 -2.92 -29.09
C ASN A 931 -16.58 -2.70 -29.77
N PHE A 932 -15.49 -2.57 -29.00
CA PHE A 932 -14.17 -2.22 -29.49
C PHE A 932 -13.13 -3.25 -29.03
N ILE A 933 -13.11 -4.37 -29.76
CA ILE A 933 -12.28 -5.53 -29.46
C ILE A 933 -10.87 -5.35 -30.02
N ILE A 934 -9.86 -5.63 -29.20
CA ILE A 934 -8.43 -5.55 -29.56
C ILE A 934 -7.87 -6.96 -29.82
N PRO A 935 -7.58 -7.35 -31.08
CA PRO A 935 -7.18 -8.73 -31.41
C PRO A 935 -5.92 -9.21 -30.71
N ASN A 936 -4.88 -8.38 -30.66
CA ASN A 936 -3.59 -8.71 -30.04
C ASN A 936 -3.63 -8.64 -28.50
N TRP A 937 -4.74 -8.20 -27.91
CA TRP A 937 -4.99 -8.31 -26.47
C TRP A 937 -5.93 -9.48 -26.16
N ASN A 938 -5.81 -10.58 -26.90
CA ASN A 938 -6.66 -11.77 -26.80
C ASN A 938 -8.17 -11.43 -26.91
N PHE A 939 -8.52 -10.57 -27.87
CA PHE A 939 -9.90 -10.15 -28.13
C PHE A 939 -10.62 -9.54 -26.91
N GLN A 940 -9.87 -8.88 -26.04
CA GLN A 940 -10.43 -8.09 -24.95
C GLN A 940 -10.95 -6.75 -25.48
N GLY A 941 -12.02 -6.24 -24.88
CA GLY A 941 -12.52 -4.89 -25.15
C GLY A 941 -11.58 -3.82 -24.59
N THR A 942 -11.65 -2.59 -25.12
CA THR A 942 -10.91 -1.45 -24.56
C THR A 942 -11.33 -1.15 -23.12
N CYS A 943 -10.46 -0.51 -22.34
CA CYS A 943 -10.77 -0.08 -20.98
C CYS A 943 -12.03 0.80 -20.96
N LEU A 944 -12.90 0.63 -19.96
CA LEU A 944 -14.19 1.33 -19.90
C LEU A 944 -14.49 1.86 -18.49
N GLY A 945 -14.74 3.17 -18.41
CA GLY A 945 -15.17 3.86 -17.19
C GLY A 945 -14.06 4.02 -16.17
N ILE A 946 -13.27 5.08 -16.30
CA ILE A 946 -12.23 5.46 -15.32
C ILE A 946 -12.92 5.84 -14.01
N ASP A 947 -12.70 5.08 -12.94
CA ASP A 947 -13.24 5.37 -11.61
C ASP A 947 -12.26 6.23 -10.81
N ALA A 948 -12.67 7.46 -10.50
CA ALA A 948 -11.83 8.38 -9.70
C ALA A 948 -11.46 7.82 -8.32
N ARG A 949 -12.28 6.94 -7.72
CA ARG A 949 -11.94 6.26 -6.45
C ARG A 949 -10.75 5.34 -6.63
N LEU A 950 -10.74 4.51 -7.69
CA LEU A 950 -9.64 3.58 -7.97
C LEU A 950 -8.35 4.33 -8.32
N VAL A 951 -8.45 5.45 -9.05
CA VAL A 951 -7.30 6.32 -9.35
C VAL A 951 -6.64 6.81 -8.07
N VAL A 952 -7.43 7.36 -7.13
CA VAL A 952 -6.89 7.87 -5.86
C VAL A 952 -6.42 6.73 -4.97
N GLU A 953 -7.24 5.68 -4.81
CA GLU A 953 -6.92 4.53 -3.97
C GLU A 953 -5.58 3.90 -4.37
N LYS A 954 -5.38 3.61 -5.66
CA LYS A 954 -4.22 2.89 -6.15
C LYS A 954 -3.03 3.80 -6.47
N GLY A 955 -3.24 5.11 -6.54
CA GLY A 955 -2.22 6.05 -7.01
C GLY A 955 -1.87 5.91 -8.49
N ILE A 956 -2.70 5.20 -9.27
CA ILE A 956 -2.50 4.99 -10.72
C ILE A 956 -3.32 6.02 -11.47
N THR A 957 -2.69 6.86 -12.28
CA THR A 957 -3.38 7.88 -13.10
C THR A 957 -3.49 7.44 -14.56
N PRO A 958 -4.56 7.85 -15.28
CA PRO A 958 -4.71 7.55 -16.71
C PRO A 958 -3.50 7.94 -17.56
N VAL A 959 -3.09 7.08 -18.49
CA VAL A 959 -2.03 7.38 -19.46
C VAL A 959 -2.64 8.05 -20.68
N ILE A 960 -2.13 9.22 -21.05
CA ILE A 960 -2.59 10.00 -22.21
C ILE A 960 -1.46 10.06 -23.24
N ASN A 961 -1.76 9.65 -24.47
CA ASN A 961 -0.84 9.86 -25.60
C ASN A 961 -1.05 11.29 -26.13
N THR A 962 0.00 12.09 -26.32
CA THR A 962 -0.17 13.49 -26.73
C THR A 962 0.94 13.99 -27.65
N GLY A 963 0.63 14.99 -28.46
CA GLY A 963 1.61 15.68 -29.30
C GLY A 963 2.32 16.73 -28.46
N ILE A 964 3.64 16.88 -28.65
CA ILE A 964 4.42 17.88 -27.92
C ILE A 964 4.51 19.14 -28.76
N ALA A 965 3.93 20.24 -28.27
CA ALA A 965 4.01 21.55 -28.88
C ALA A 965 5.26 22.30 -28.40
N HIS A 966 5.84 23.14 -29.25
CA HIS A 966 6.88 24.07 -28.82
C HIS A 966 6.30 25.14 -27.89
N LYS A 967 7.04 25.56 -26.86
CA LYS A 967 6.62 26.59 -25.90
C LYS A 967 6.50 28.00 -26.48
N VAL A 968 7.06 28.22 -27.66
CA VAL A 968 6.97 29.47 -28.45
C VAL A 968 6.08 29.25 -29.67
N ALA A 969 5.14 30.16 -29.89
CA ALA A 969 4.21 30.14 -31.01
C ALA A 969 4.93 30.13 -32.37
N GLY A 970 4.27 29.59 -33.40
CA GLY A 970 4.78 29.56 -34.78
C GLY A 970 5.69 28.38 -35.15
N TYR A 971 6.30 27.69 -34.18
CA TYR A 971 7.16 26.51 -34.42
C TYR A 971 6.35 25.25 -34.69
N GLY A 972 5.25 25.03 -33.96
CA GLY A 972 4.35 23.91 -34.15
C GLY A 972 4.69 22.70 -33.27
N GLN A 973 4.45 21.50 -33.78
CA GLN A 973 4.75 20.24 -33.10
C GLN A 973 6.25 19.93 -33.17
N ILE A 974 6.83 19.55 -32.03
CA ILE A 974 8.25 19.21 -31.87
C ILE A 974 8.49 17.79 -31.36
N GLY A 975 7.44 17.03 -31.11
CA GLY A 975 7.54 15.65 -30.67
C GLY A 975 6.20 14.99 -30.39
N ALA A 976 6.25 13.80 -29.82
CA ALA A 976 5.11 13.08 -29.30
C ALA A 976 5.52 12.29 -28.06
N GLY A 977 4.58 12.12 -27.13
CA GLY A 977 4.89 11.52 -25.85
C GLY A 977 3.66 11.03 -25.10
N THR A 978 3.92 10.60 -23.89
CA THR A 978 2.90 10.28 -22.89
C THR A 978 2.89 11.32 -21.79
N VAL A 979 1.73 11.52 -21.19
CA VAL A 979 1.55 12.36 -20.01
C VAL A 979 0.48 11.75 -19.13
N HIS A 980 0.58 12.04 -17.84
CA HIS A 980 -0.41 11.64 -16.86
C HIS A 980 -1.12 12.87 -16.30
N PRO A 981 -2.43 12.80 -16.02
CA PRO A 981 -3.11 13.86 -15.30
C PRO A 981 -2.55 13.94 -13.86
N PRO A 982 -2.49 15.14 -13.28
CA PRO A 982 -2.12 15.32 -11.88
C PRO A 982 -3.16 14.65 -10.96
N ILE A 983 -2.73 13.78 -10.05
CA ILE A 983 -3.66 13.01 -9.18
C ILE A 983 -4.59 13.91 -8.35
N ALA A 984 -4.13 15.12 -8.00
CA ALA A 984 -4.85 16.09 -7.18
C ALA A 984 -6.23 16.48 -7.75
N CYS A 985 -6.47 16.40 -9.06
CA CYS A 985 -7.80 16.67 -9.61
C CYS A 985 -8.80 15.54 -9.27
N PHE A 986 -8.34 14.29 -9.16
CA PHE A 986 -9.15 13.14 -8.74
C PHE A 986 -9.43 13.17 -7.24
N GLU A 987 -8.42 13.50 -6.43
CA GLU A 987 -8.55 13.66 -4.97
C GLU A 987 -9.63 14.70 -4.62
N LYS A 988 -9.57 15.88 -5.27
CA LYS A 988 -10.59 16.92 -5.12
C LYS A 988 -11.98 16.44 -5.53
N ALA A 989 -12.07 15.69 -6.63
CA ALA A 989 -13.34 15.20 -7.14
C ALA A 989 -14.01 14.20 -6.18
N ILE A 990 -13.27 13.22 -5.66
CA ILE A 990 -13.84 12.23 -4.73
C ILE A 990 -14.18 12.84 -3.36
N ALA A 991 -13.38 13.80 -2.87
CA ALA A 991 -13.66 14.49 -1.62
C ALA A 991 -14.94 15.34 -1.73
N ALA A 992 -15.10 16.06 -2.85
CA ALA A 992 -16.32 16.82 -3.13
C ALA A 992 -17.55 15.91 -3.25
N TYR A 993 -17.40 14.75 -3.90
CA TYR A 993 -18.50 13.80 -4.04
C TYR A 993 -18.89 13.14 -2.71
N ALA A 994 -17.91 12.75 -1.88
CA ALA A 994 -18.21 12.24 -0.54
C ALA A 994 -18.95 13.29 0.30
N LYS A 995 -18.55 14.56 0.21
CA LYS A 995 -19.26 15.67 0.87
C LYS A 995 -20.69 15.84 0.34
N LYS A 996 -20.91 15.70 -0.97
CA LYS A 996 -22.27 15.70 -1.56
C LYS A 996 -23.14 14.58 -0.96
N LEU A 997 -22.55 13.44 -0.64
CA LEU A 997 -23.22 12.28 -0.03
C LEU A 997 -23.25 12.32 1.51
N GLY A 998 -22.83 13.42 2.14
CA GLY A 998 -22.98 13.62 3.59
C GLY A 998 -21.76 13.27 4.45
N PHE A 999 -20.59 13.03 3.85
CA PHE A 999 -19.35 12.86 4.62
C PHE A 999 -18.93 14.16 5.35
N SER A 1000 -18.60 14.03 6.63
CA SER A 1000 -17.96 15.08 7.46
C SER A 1000 -16.70 14.49 8.11
N LEU A 1001 -15.70 15.33 8.33
CA LEU A 1001 -14.40 14.96 8.90
C LEU A 1001 -14.33 15.03 10.43
N ASP A 1002 -15.47 15.27 11.08
CA ASP A 1002 -15.57 15.47 12.53
C ASP A 1002 -15.04 14.30 13.38
#